data_AF-A0A218YVI9-F1
#
_entry.id   AF-A0A218YVI9-F1
#
_cell.length_a   1.000
_cell.length_b   1.000
_cell.length_c   1.000
_cell.angle_alpha   90.00
_cell.angle_beta   90.00
_cell.angle_gamma   90.00
#
_symmetry.space_group_name_H-M   'P 1'
#
loop_
_entity.id
_entity.type
_entity.pdbx_description
1 polymer ?
#
loop_
_entity_poly.entity_id
_entity_poly.type
_entity_poly.pdbx_seq_one_letter_code
_entity_poly.pdbx_strand_id
1 'polypeptide(L)'
;MGTIDLDQELRPRKQQRVEGAGGKIHIDEANLMDNWLISSRETGKQRTSADTRDQQAWKARRALHPMPKGQIEWWWHYSKDGKQRTQHAKDGMIPEQNVWDIFACLVSELVPAGNSGPEIPAFLIESPNMIWQVGKCMLQILTRGRFWNEVSNTLSPTDDGEKFGSFKKAKLQAKYSRSLMKHILGCLSFVEYQRFTRANLMDHFRKVCAVYSGTYVPELEKDSLDGPYHSKLGLKIPQGLTQAEGQFYEGLVQVLKKRQASTSKDGVDRTPRIVTITDLAKDYDDLMALMCLKELHRMGIVQLEGFVANLMPAKRRALFGRGALDSLGLSEIPIGVGSVGDPLRELDSYSHEFDNTQRFVAPDDTPLEEGQKLLSDIFEKAAQEKKKLTVLTISSLMDAASFSQTRPDLLKHSVANVILQGGYRLVGEKLVPDPAAANNSFDMKGADVFHEFMQENKTPSTAWTKVAANATPILSSLFEFLKDTGHPLGLYLRSVQTSQEVTFYNRCCSGEPFAPHMTQEWAVKNKTTWFAAGHEPDEPVPLGEAMLPYFTKVIGYDALAVVGAAGEDFLEHFGILKPLKKRQDADHPLHRLVGVPSMDGLPEEANLDGEEMGVAISALMKGSILAFQQGL
;
A
#
# COMPACT_ATOMS: atom_id res chain seq x y z
N MET A 1 41.90 15.95 -24.80
CA MET A 1 41.20 15.68 -23.53
C MET A 1 40.85 17.03 -22.92
N GLY A 2 39.57 17.42 -22.99
CA GLY A 2 39.05 18.60 -22.31
C GLY A 2 37.93 18.14 -21.38
N THR A 3 38.13 18.34 -20.09
CA THR A 3 37.16 18.06 -19.03
C THR A 3 35.96 19.01 -19.18
N ILE A 4 34.75 18.44 -19.26
CA ILE A 4 33.51 19.20 -19.26
C ILE A 4 33.17 19.54 -17.81
N ASP A 5 33.04 20.83 -17.52
CA ASP A 5 32.56 21.34 -16.22
C ASP A 5 31.02 21.35 -16.22
N LEU A 6 30.44 20.30 -15.65
CA LEU A 6 28.98 20.10 -15.56
C LEU A 6 28.28 21.13 -14.67
N ASP A 7 29.02 21.86 -13.82
CA ASP A 7 28.48 22.93 -12.98
C ASP A 7 28.25 24.23 -13.78
N GLN A 8 28.86 24.34 -14.96
CA GLN A 8 28.67 25.46 -15.89
C GLN A 8 27.52 25.22 -16.87
N GLU A 9 27.25 23.97 -17.24
CA GLU A 9 26.18 23.56 -18.17
C GLU A 9 24.78 23.57 -17.51
N LEU A 10 24.68 23.39 -16.19
CA LEU A 10 23.41 23.15 -15.49
C LEU A 10 22.86 24.33 -14.68
N ARG A 11 23.47 25.52 -14.74
CA ARG A 11 22.85 26.72 -14.16
C ARG A 11 21.70 27.21 -15.04
N PRO A 12 20.53 27.54 -14.48
CA PRO A 12 19.47 28.20 -15.23
C PRO A 12 19.99 29.51 -15.81
N ARG A 13 20.09 29.60 -17.14
CA ARG A 13 20.38 30.85 -17.83
C ARG A 13 19.30 31.86 -17.43
N LYS A 14 19.70 33.00 -16.86
CA LYS A 14 18.82 34.17 -16.72
C LYS A 14 18.17 34.40 -18.08
N GLN A 15 16.83 34.37 -18.12
CA GLN A 15 16.08 34.73 -19.31
C GLN A 15 16.61 36.05 -19.85
N GLN A 16 17.11 35.99 -21.08
CA GLN A 16 17.45 37.15 -21.88
C GLN A 16 16.22 38.03 -21.98
N ARG A 17 16.39 39.32 -21.68
CA ARG A 17 15.50 40.35 -22.21
C ARG A 17 15.49 40.19 -23.72
N VAL A 18 14.33 39.94 -24.29
CA VAL A 18 14.11 40.09 -25.73
C VAL A 18 14.33 41.58 -26.04
N GLU A 19 15.46 41.89 -26.65
CA GLU A 19 15.66 43.14 -27.39
C GLU A 19 14.81 43.05 -28.65
N GLY A 20 13.93 44.04 -28.87
CA GLY A 20 13.10 44.13 -30.08
C GLY A 20 11.60 43.97 -29.86
N ALA A 21 11.02 44.75 -28.94
CA ALA A 21 9.59 45.10 -28.99
C ALA A 21 9.46 46.63 -28.81
N GLY A 22 10.10 47.37 -29.71
CA GLY A 22 9.82 48.78 -29.92
C GLY A 22 8.50 48.91 -30.68
N GLY A 23 7.38 48.83 -29.97
CA GLY A 23 6.05 49.00 -30.52
C GLY A 23 5.08 49.26 -29.36
N LYS A 24 4.36 50.38 -29.43
CA LYS A 24 3.41 50.86 -28.41
C LYS A 24 2.56 49.70 -27.87
N ILE A 25 2.63 49.45 -26.57
CA ILE A 25 1.60 48.64 -25.88
C ILE A 25 0.34 49.51 -25.85
N HIS A 26 -0.70 49.07 -26.55
CA HIS A 26 -2.03 49.66 -26.45
C HIS A 26 -2.56 49.33 -25.06
N ILE A 27 -2.83 50.36 -24.24
CA ILE A 27 -3.53 50.20 -22.97
C ILE A 27 -4.98 49.88 -23.35
N ASP A 28 -5.41 48.65 -23.09
CA ASP A 28 -6.80 48.23 -23.18
C ASP A 28 -7.46 48.48 -21.82
N GLU A 29 -8.46 49.36 -21.78
CA GLU A 29 -9.20 49.68 -20.55
C GLU A 29 -10.03 48.49 -20.02
N ALA A 30 -10.22 47.42 -20.81
CA ALA A 30 -10.98 46.24 -20.41
C ALA A 30 -10.17 45.16 -19.69
N ASN A 31 -8.83 45.28 -19.60
CA ASN A 31 -7.98 44.23 -19.00
C ASN A 31 -7.24 44.71 -17.74
N LEU A 32 -8.00 44.83 -16.65
CA LEU A 32 -7.54 45.34 -15.34
C LEU A 32 -6.60 44.40 -14.57
N MET A 33 -6.42 43.14 -14.99
CA MET A 33 -5.65 42.13 -14.25
C MET A 33 -4.13 42.30 -14.33
N ASP A 34 -3.59 42.88 -15.41
CA ASP A 34 -2.13 43.02 -15.58
C ASP A 34 -1.52 44.16 -14.72
N ASN A 35 -2.35 45.01 -14.11
CA ASN A 35 -1.90 46.08 -13.21
C ASN A 35 -1.87 45.68 -11.72
N TRP A 36 -2.32 44.46 -11.38
CA TRP A 36 -2.64 44.11 -9.99
C TRP A 36 -1.52 43.40 -9.22
N LEU A 37 -0.50 42.87 -9.91
CA LEU A 37 0.61 42.16 -9.25
C LEU A 37 1.89 42.99 -9.19
N ILE A 38 1.85 44.06 -8.40
CA ILE A 38 3.06 44.79 -7.97
C ILE A 38 3.09 44.74 -6.45
N SER A 39 4.11 44.06 -5.89
CA SER A 39 4.25 43.86 -4.45
C SER A 39 4.22 45.21 -3.70
N SER A 40 3.70 45.24 -2.46
CA SER A 40 3.67 46.46 -1.63
C SER A 40 5.05 47.12 -1.47
N ARG A 41 6.13 46.34 -1.60
CA ARG A 41 7.52 46.83 -1.59
C ARG A 41 7.85 47.67 -2.83
N GLU A 42 7.30 47.29 -3.98
CA GLU A 42 7.53 47.96 -5.26
C GLU A 42 6.64 49.21 -5.41
N THR A 43 5.41 49.18 -4.90
CA THR A 43 4.57 50.39 -4.74
C THR A 43 5.23 51.40 -3.78
N GLY A 44 5.87 50.91 -2.72
CA GLY A 44 6.65 51.72 -1.79
C GLY A 44 7.84 52.41 -2.47
N LYS A 45 8.61 51.67 -3.28
CA LYS A 45 9.72 52.23 -4.07
C LYS A 45 9.25 53.26 -5.08
N GLN A 46 8.18 53.00 -5.83
CA GLN A 46 7.66 53.93 -6.82
C GLN A 46 7.16 55.23 -6.20
N ARG A 47 6.55 55.15 -5.01
CA ARG A 47 6.11 56.32 -4.24
C ARG A 47 7.27 57.24 -3.82
N THR A 48 8.41 56.66 -3.45
CA THR A 48 9.58 57.40 -2.95
C THR A 48 10.70 57.51 -3.99
N SER A 49 10.46 57.08 -5.24
CA SER A 49 11.45 57.11 -6.31
C SER A 49 11.78 58.54 -6.70
N ALA A 50 13.06 58.78 -7.00
CA ALA A 50 13.53 60.04 -7.58
C ALA A 50 13.29 60.09 -9.10
N ASP A 51 13.00 58.95 -9.76
CA ASP A 51 12.61 58.93 -11.17
C ASP A 51 11.17 59.43 -11.31
N THR A 52 11.00 60.48 -12.11
CA THR A 52 9.71 61.13 -12.36
C THR A 52 8.69 60.20 -13.01
N ARG A 53 9.13 59.17 -13.75
CA ARG A 53 8.24 58.18 -14.38
C ARG A 53 7.61 57.23 -13.38
N ASP A 54 8.37 56.77 -12.38
CA ASP A 54 7.84 55.93 -11.29
C ASP A 54 6.85 56.70 -10.43
N GLN A 55 7.16 57.97 -10.12
CA GLN A 55 6.21 58.84 -9.43
C GLN A 55 4.95 59.09 -10.25
N GLN A 56 5.06 59.28 -11.58
CA GLN A 56 3.90 59.46 -12.45
C GLN A 56 3.06 58.19 -12.52
N ALA A 57 3.67 57.01 -12.62
CA ALA A 57 2.96 55.73 -12.58
C ALA A 57 2.27 55.49 -11.23
N TRP A 58 2.88 55.92 -10.12
CA TRP A 58 2.25 55.88 -8.80
C TRP A 58 1.09 56.89 -8.69
N LYS A 59 1.26 58.12 -9.19
CA LYS A 59 0.22 59.16 -9.18
C LYS A 59 -0.97 58.80 -10.08
N ALA A 60 -0.73 58.23 -11.26
CA ALA A 60 -1.78 57.75 -12.16
C ALA A 60 -2.60 56.63 -11.53
N ARG A 61 -1.94 55.67 -10.85
CA ARG A 61 -2.64 54.64 -10.07
C ARG A 61 -3.42 55.21 -8.90
N ARG A 62 -2.88 56.22 -8.20
CA ARG A 62 -3.59 56.92 -7.13
C ARG A 62 -4.79 57.73 -7.65
N ALA A 63 -4.75 58.18 -8.90
CA ALA A 63 -5.85 58.90 -9.53
C ALA A 63 -7.01 57.99 -9.95
N LEU A 64 -6.76 56.69 -10.19
CA LEU A 64 -7.81 55.69 -10.43
C LEU A 64 -8.63 55.37 -9.16
N HIS A 65 -8.11 55.71 -7.97
CA HIS A 65 -8.81 55.59 -6.70
C HIS A 65 -8.61 56.86 -5.84
N PRO A 66 -9.29 57.97 -6.18
CA PRO A 66 -9.11 59.23 -5.46
C PRO A 66 -9.75 59.13 -4.08
N MET A 67 -8.93 59.08 -3.02
CA MET A 67 -9.43 59.24 -1.65
C MET A 67 -9.70 60.71 -1.33
N PRO A 68 -10.75 61.04 -0.55
CA PRO A 68 -11.09 62.42 -0.22
C PRO A 68 -9.95 63.13 0.54
N LYS A 69 -9.64 64.37 0.15
CA LYS A 69 -8.68 65.22 0.88
C LYS A 69 -9.27 65.55 2.26
N GLY A 70 -8.79 64.84 3.28
CA GLY A 70 -9.18 65.01 4.68
C GLY A 70 -8.83 63.84 5.60
N GLN A 71 -8.51 62.65 5.05
CA GLN A 71 -8.13 61.46 5.83
C GLN A 71 -6.68 61.04 5.59
N ILE A 72 -5.73 61.91 5.93
CA ILE A 72 -4.30 61.54 6.01
C ILE A 72 -3.84 61.61 7.46
N GLU A 73 -4.47 60.87 8.37
CA GLU A 73 -3.93 60.57 9.71
C GLU A 73 -4.41 59.18 10.19
N TRP A 74 -4.10 58.13 9.45
CA TRP A 74 -4.10 56.77 10.00
C TRP A 74 -2.85 56.04 9.54
N TRP A 75 -1.74 56.39 10.19
CA TRP A 75 -0.58 55.50 10.26
C TRP A 75 -0.78 54.63 11.51
N TRP A 76 -0.61 53.32 11.35
CA TRP A 76 -0.59 52.37 12.45
C TRP A 76 0.55 52.73 13.43
N HIS A 77 0.22 53.40 14.53
CA HIS A 77 0.99 53.27 15.74
C HIS A 77 0.44 52.07 16.51
N TYR A 78 1.28 51.05 16.71
CA TYR A 78 1.08 50.10 17.79
C TYR A 78 1.02 50.90 19.09
N SER A 79 -0.19 51.17 19.59
CA SER A 79 -0.36 51.63 20.97
C SER A 79 0.01 50.46 21.87
N LYS A 80 0.98 50.69 22.76
CA LYS A 80 1.42 49.76 23.80
C LYS A 80 0.33 49.42 24.82
N ASP A 81 -0.89 49.97 24.68
CA ASP A 81 -1.83 50.05 25.79
C ASP A 81 -3.04 49.12 25.65
N GLY A 82 -3.11 48.27 24.61
CA GLY A 82 -4.05 47.13 24.58
C GLY A 82 -5.56 47.46 24.60
N LYS A 83 -5.97 48.72 24.35
CA LYS A 83 -7.35 49.18 24.54
C LYS A 83 -8.36 48.79 23.45
N GLN A 84 -7.96 48.09 22.39
CA GLN A 84 -8.92 47.59 21.38
C GLN A 84 -9.54 46.23 21.74
N ARG A 85 -9.01 45.49 22.72
CA ARG A 85 -9.58 44.21 23.17
C ARG A 85 -10.87 44.35 23.99
N THR A 86 -11.17 45.53 24.52
CA THR A 86 -12.19 45.72 25.55
C THR A 86 -13.61 45.94 25.03
N GLN A 87 -13.81 46.18 23.73
CA GLN A 87 -15.15 46.52 23.23
C GLN A 87 -16.08 45.30 23.08
N HIS A 88 -15.52 44.09 22.93
CA HIS A 88 -16.30 42.85 22.71
C HIS A 88 -15.97 41.70 23.68
N ALA A 89 -14.99 41.89 24.56
CA ALA A 89 -14.63 40.92 25.59
C ALA A 89 -15.36 41.23 26.90
N LYS A 90 -15.98 40.21 27.50
CA LYS A 90 -16.38 40.23 28.92
C LYS A 90 -15.33 39.44 29.68
N ASP A 91 -14.72 40.05 30.70
CA ASP A 91 -13.71 39.41 31.56
C ASP A 91 -12.49 38.83 30.78
N GLY A 92 -12.09 39.51 29.70
CA GLY A 92 -10.93 39.09 28.90
C GLY A 92 -11.18 37.89 27.98
N MET A 93 -12.41 37.38 27.92
CA MET A 93 -12.85 36.38 26.95
C MET A 93 -13.96 36.94 26.05
N ILE A 94 -13.94 36.57 24.77
CA ILE A 94 -15.05 36.87 23.86
C ILE A 94 -16.11 35.79 24.12
N PRO A 95 -17.35 36.15 24.52
CA PRO A 95 -18.39 35.17 24.77
C PRO A 95 -18.62 34.27 23.54
N GLU A 96 -18.85 32.98 23.77
CA GLU A 96 -19.02 31.97 22.72
C GLU A 96 -20.07 32.40 21.67
N GLN A 97 -21.16 33.03 22.11
CA GLN A 97 -22.19 33.59 21.23
C GLN A 97 -21.65 34.63 20.25
N ASN A 98 -20.77 35.53 20.70
CA ASN A 98 -20.15 36.56 19.85
C ASN A 98 -19.14 35.95 18.86
N VAL A 99 -18.50 34.84 19.23
CA VAL A 99 -17.65 34.06 18.33
C VAL A 99 -18.49 33.38 17.25
N TRP A 100 -19.66 32.85 17.61
CA TRP A 100 -20.64 32.29 16.67
C TRP A 100 -21.27 33.35 15.77
N ASP A 101 -21.49 34.58 16.26
CA ASP A 101 -22.03 35.69 15.47
C ASP A 101 -20.99 36.23 14.47
N ILE A 102 -19.71 36.32 14.87
CA ILE A 102 -18.58 36.62 13.96
C ILE A 102 -18.41 35.53 12.91
N PHE A 103 -18.58 34.27 13.31
CA PHE A 103 -18.55 33.09 12.44
C PHE A 103 -19.75 33.08 11.48
N ALA A 104 -20.95 33.41 11.93
CA ALA A 104 -22.16 33.52 11.10
C ALA A 104 -22.04 34.65 10.08
N CYS A 105 -21.42 35.78 10.45
CA CYS A 105 -21.14 36.89 9.54
C CYS A 105 -20.15 36.48 8.44
N LEU A 106 -19.02 35.84 8.79
CA LEU A 106 -18.02 35.29 7.85
C LEU A 106 -18.57 34.17 6.96
N VAL A 107 -19.51 33.37 7.46
CA VAL A 107 -20.20 32.32 6.69
C VAL A 107 -21.31 32.90 5.79
N SER A 108 -21.99 33.98 6.21
CA SER A 108 -23.02 34.65 5.43
C SER A 108 -22.49 35.36 4.18
N GLU A 109 -21.21 35.74 4.16
CA GLU A 109 -20.52 36.28 2.99
C GLU A 109 -20.03 35.20 1.99
N LEU A 110 -20.19 33.91 2.31
CA LEU A 110 -19.86 32.77 1.43
C LEU A 110 -21.08 32.23 0.64
N VAL A 111 -22.24 32.92 0.72
CA VAL A 111 -23.49 32.61 0.00
C VAL A 111 -23.74 33.68 -1.10
N PRO A 112 -24.14 33.33 -2.33
CA PRO A 112 -24.31 34.32 -3.41
C PRO A 112 -25.44 35.32 -3.15
N ALA A 113 -25.11 36.61 -3.28
CA ALA A 113 -25.83 37.87 -3.56
C ALA A 113 -27.36 38.06 -3.41
N GLY A 114 -28.19 37.04 -3.20
CA GLY A 114 -29.65 37.21 -3.16
C GLY A 114 -30.20 37.91 -1.91
N ASN A 115 -29.41 38.08 -0.84
CA ASN A 115 -29.92 38.46 0.49
C ASN A 115 -29.02 39.38 1.35
N SER A 116 -27.99 40.05 0.81
CA SER A 116 -27.14 40.96 1.61
C SER A 116 -27.61 42.42 1.50
N GLY A 117 -28.06 43.01 2.62
CA GLY A 117 -28.48 44.41 2.73
C GLY A 117 -27.32 45.44 2.76
N PRO A 118 -27.62 46.75 2.77
CA PRO A 118 -26.71 47.84 2.40
C PRO A 118 -25.65 48.28 3.44
N GLU A 119 -25.28 47.42 4.40
CA GLU A 119 -24.40 47.83 5.53
C GLU A 119 -23.03 47.12 5.58
N ILE A 120 -22.40 46.83 4.44
CA ILE A 120 -21.06 46.19 4.44
C ILE A 120 -19.97 47.19 4.03
N PRO A 121 -19.00 47.50 4.92
CA PRO A 121 -17.90 48.43 4.62
C PRO A 121 -16.86 47.86 3.65
N ALA A 122 -16.49 48.65 2.64
CA ALA A 122 -15.59 48.26 1.55
C ALA A 122 -14.19 47.75 1.96
N PHE A 123 -13.70 48.08 3.15
CA PHE A 123 -12.35 47.70 3.59
C PHE A 123 -12.20 46.20 3.93
N LEU A 124 -13.32 45.48 4.07
CA LEU A 124 -13.33 44.05 4.38
C LEU A 124 -13.08 43.15 3.15
N ILE A 125 -13.20 43.71 1.94
CA ILE A 125 -13.02 42.99 0.66
C ILE A 125 -11.54 42.99 0.19
N GLU A 126 -10.67 43.84 0.75
CA GLU A 126 -9.38 44.19 0.13
C GLU A 126 -8.12 43.46 0.67
N SER A 127 -8.19 42.42 1.52
CA SER A 127 -6.96 41.86 2.12
C SER A 127 -6.84 40.33 2.23
N PRO A 128 -5.91 39.70 1.49
CA PRO A 128 -5.49 38.30 1.67
C PRO A 128 -4.93 37.98 3.07
N ASN A 129 -4.45 39.00 3.78
CA ASN A 129 -3.97 38.85 5.15
C ASN A 129 -5.10 38.51 6.12
N MET A 130 -6.36 38.82 5.79
CA MET A 130 -7.48 38.54 6.67
C MET A 130 -7.81 37.05 6.73
N ILE A 131 -7.72 36.34 5.60
CA ILE A 131 -7.85 34.89 5.52
C ILE A 131 -6.75 34.18 6.34
N TRP A 132 -5.52 34.68 6.25
CA TRP A 132 -4.41 34.18 7.05
C TRP A 132 -4.62 34.40 8.55
N GLN A 133 -5.17 35.56 8.95
CA GLN A 133 -5.49 35.86 10.34
C GLN A 133 -6.69 35.06 10.86
N VAL A 134 -7.69 34.78 10.02
CA VAL A 134 -8.79 33.87 10.34
C VAL A 134 -8.27 32.45 10.53
N GLY A 135 -7.40 31.96 9.65
CA GLY A 135 -6.73 30.65 9.82
C GLY A 135 -5.91 30.55 11.10
N LYS A 136 -5.20 31.63 11.49
CA LYS A 136 -4.50 31.72 12.79
C LYS A 136 -5.46 31.71 13.96
N CYS A 137 -6.51 32.53 13.93
CA CYS A 137 -7.52 32.56 14.99
C CYS A 137 -8.17 31.18 15.16
N MET A 138 -8.48 30.49 14.06
CA MET A 138 -9.02 29.13 14.10
C MET A 138 -8.02 28.15 14.72
N LEU A 139 -6.75 28.17 14.30
CA LEU A 139 -5.71 27.32 14.87
C LEU A 139 -5.52 27.62 16.36
N GLN A 140 -5.51 28.89 16.74
CA GLN A 140 -5.33 29.36 18.11
C GLN A 140 -6.51 29.03 19.01
N ILE A 141 -7.75 29.12 18.52
CA ILE A 141 -8.96 28.72 19.26
C ILE A 141 -9.02 27.20 19.43
N LEU A 142 -8.82 26.45 18.35
CA LEU A 142 -8.88 24.98 18.37
C LEU A 142 -7.79 24.35 19.22
N THR A 143 -6.64 25.01 19.31
CA THR A 143 -5.49 24.56 20.11
C THR A 143 -5.40 25.26 21.46
N ARG A 144 -6.38 26.11 21.81
CA ARG A 144 -6.39 26.94 23.03
C ARG A 144 -5.11 27.76 23.23
N GLY A 145 -4.49 28.23 22.15
CA GLY A 145 -3.28 29.05 22.18
C GLY A 145 -1.98 28.30 22.39
N ARG A 146 -2.01 26.96 22.47
CA ARG A 146 -0.85 26.15 22.85
C ARG A 146 0.27 26.08 21.81
N PHE A 147 -0.01 26.35 20.53
CA PHE A 147 0.93 26.05 19.46
C PHE A 147 1.28 27.20 18.53
N TRP A 148 0.92 28.44 18.82
CA TRP A 148 1.32 29.58 17.97
C TRP A 148 2.32 30.46 18.70
N ASN A 149 3.55 30.53 18.19
CA ASN A 149 4.51 31.51 18.67
C ASN A 149 4.20 32.85 17.99
N GLU A 150 3.57 33.74 18.74
CA GLU A 150 3.17 35.08 18.29
C GLU A 150 4.36 35.93 17.81
N VAL A 151 5.55 35.69 18.37
CA VAL A 151 6.76 36.48 18.08
C VAL A 151 7.38 36.06 16.75
N SER A 152 7.51 34.76 16.50
CA SER A 152 8.09 34.25 15.26
C SER A 152 7.07 33.99 14.16
N ASN A 153 5.77 34.09 14.46
CA ASN A 153 4.66 33.81 13.54
C ASN A 153 4.77 32.39 12.93
N THR A 154 5.12 31.42 13.78
CA THR A 154 5.27 30.00 13.41
C THR A 154 4.62 29.14 14.47
N LEU A 155 4.39 27.86 14.14
CA LEU A 155 4.08 26.86 15.16
C LEU A 155 5.15 26.89 16.27
N SER A 156 4.71 27.02 17.52
CA SER A 156 5.57 26.94 18.69
C SER A 156 6.23 25.55 18.70
N PRO A 157 7.55 25.45 18.86
CA PRO A 157 8.21 24.15 18.99
C PRO A 157 8.02 23.52 20.38
N THR A 158 7.22 24.15 21.25
CA THR A 158 7.01 23.76 22.64
C THR A 158 5.53 23.82 23.02
N ASP A 159 5.03 22.82 23.76
CA ASP A 159 3.73 22.82 24.47
C ASP A 159 4.00 22.90 25.97
N ASP A 160 3.47 23.91 26.66
CA ASP A 160 3.67 24.11 28.11
C ASP A 160 5.14 24.04 28.60
N GLY A 161 6.11 24.35 27.73
CA GLY A 161 7.55 24.33 28.02
C GLY A 161 8.28 23.06 27.59
N GLU A 162 7.57 22.00 27.20
CA GLU A 162 8.16 20.77 26.66
C GLU A 162 8.34 20.89 25.15
N LYS A 163 9.57 20.67 24.66
CA LYS A 163 9.88 20.71 23.23
C LYS A 163 9.30 19.49 22.52
N PHE A 164 8.71 19.70 21.35
CA PHE A 164 8.52 18.62 20.38
C PHE A 164 9.88 18.00 20.05
N GLY A 165 9.92 16.68 19.88
CA GLY A 165 11.02 16.02 19.21
C GLY A 165 11.20 16.61 17.80
N SER A 166 12.42 16.53 17.28
CA SER A 166 12.75 17.04 15.95
C SER A 166 11.89 16.41 14.85
N PHE A 167 11.39 15.19 15.08
CA PHE A 167 10.59 14.42 14.14
C PHE A 167 9.10 14.83 14.12
N LYS A 168 8.36 14.95 15.25
CA LYS A 168 6.98 15.51 15.22
C LYS A 168 6.99 16.91 14.66
N LYS A 169 7.98 17.74 15.00
CA LYS A 169 8.11 19.10 14.40
C LYS A 169 8.21 19.03 12.88
N ALA A 170 9.08 18.18 12.33
CA ALA A 170 9.25 18.04 10.89
C ALA A 170 8.01 17.45 10.20
N LYS A 171 7.35 16.45 10.80
CA LYS A 171 6.12 15.84 10.26
C LYS A 171 4.92 16.78 10.31
N LEU A 172 4.69 17.48 11.43
CA LEU A 172 3.66 18.50 11.58
C LEU A 172 3.86 19.65 10.58
N GLN A 173 5.10 20.11 10.43
CA GLN A 173 5.43 21.18 9.48
C GLN A 173 5.31 20.76 8.01
N ALA A 174 5.77 19.56 7.64
CA ALA A 174 5.76 19.12 6.24
C ALA A 174 4.36 18.65 5.78
N LYS A 175 3.68 17.84 6.59
CA LYS A 175 2.43 17.17 6.21
C LYS A 175 1.20 18.00 6.57
N TYR A 176 1.17 18.62 7.75
CA TYR A 176 -0.04 19.23 8.27
C TYR A 176 -0.15 20.74 8.02
N SER A 177 0.93 21.54 8.08
CA SER A 177 0.80 22.96 7.66
C SER A 177 0.50 23.15 6.18
N ARG A 178 1.08 22.31 5.30
CA ARG A 178 0.73 22.33 3.86
C ARG A 178 -0.71 21.86 3.61
N SER A 179 -1.13 20.80 4.31
CA SER A 179 -2.47 20.25 4.14
C SER A 179 -3.55 21.13 4.78
N LEU A 180 -3.30 21.72 5.95
CA LEU A 180 -4.19 22.71 6.58
C LEU A 180 -4.40 23.91 5.67
N MET A 181 -3.34 24.41 5.02
CA MET A 181 -3.49 25.51 4.08
C MET A 181 -4.22 25.10 2.81
N LYS A 182 -4.01 23.88 2.29
CA LYS A 182 -4.85 23.30 1.23
C LYS A 182 -6.31 23.19 1.66
N HIS A 183 -6.61 22.79 2.90
CA HIS A 183 -7.99 22.63 3.40
C HIS A 183 -8.67 23.99 3.63
N ILE A 184 -7.95 24.97 4.18
CA ILE A 184 -8.42 26.35 4.31
C ILE A 184 -8.67 26.94 2.92
N LEU A 185 -7.72 26.83 1.98
CA LEU A 185 -7.88 27.31 0.60
C LEU A 185 -8.98 26.58 -0.16
N GLY A 186 -9.16 25.27 0.07
CA GLY A 186 -10.27 24.52 -0.52
C GLY A 186 -11.61 24.91 0.07
N CYS A 187 -11.74 25.17 1.38
CA CYS A 187 -12.96 25.77 1.96
C CYS A 187 -13.31 27.12 1.32
N LEU A 188 -12.30 27.84 0.83
CA LEU A 188 -12.41 29.13 0.16
C LEU A 188 -12.48 29.01 -1.38
N SER A 189 -12.46 27.79 -1.94
CA SER A 189 -12.56 27.61 -3.38
C SER A 189 -13.94 28.04 -3.89
N PHE A 190 -13.94 28.80 -4.97
CA PHE A 190 -15.14 29.20 -5.72
C PHE A 190 -15.67 28.07 -6.61
N VAL A 191 -14.87 27.02 -6.79
CA VAL A 191 -15.23 25.83 -7.57
C VAL A 191 -15.87 24.82 -6.62
N GLU A 192 -17.18 24.63 -6.74
CA GLU A 192 -18.02 23.90 -5.78
C GLU A 192 -17.50 22.48 -5.46
N TYR A 193 -17.01 21.74 -6.45
CA TYR A 193 -16.46 20.39 -6.26
C TYR A 193 -15.07 20.36 -5.59
N GLN A 194 -14.40 21.50 -5.48
CA GLN A 194 -13.12 21.67 -4.76
C GLN A 194 -13.32 22.23 -3.35
N ARG A 195 -14.58 22.52 -2.97
CA ARG A 195 -14.93 23.11 -1.69
C ARG A 195 -14.99 22.04 -0.60
N PHE A 196 -14.11 22.14 0.40
CA PHE A 196 -14.16 21.25 1.56
C PHE A 196 -15.35 21.62 2.46
N THR A 197 -16.07 20.61 2.95
CA THR A 197 -17.21 20.81 3.87
C THR A 197 -16.72 21.02 5.32
N ARG A 198 -17.60 21.55 6.18
CA ARG A 198 -17.36 21.58 7.65
C ARG A 198 -16.97 20.21 8.20
N ALA A 199 -17.55 19.13 7.67
CA ALA A 199 -17.22 17.78 8.08
C ALA A 199 -15.77 17.41 7.71
N ASN A 200 -15.31 17.76 6.49
CA ASN A 200 -13.92 17.53 6.07
C ASN A 200 -12.92 18.28 6.95
N LEU A 201 -13.24 19.51 7.34
CA LEU A 201 -12.38 20.32 8.18
C LEU A 201 -12.33 19.78 9.62
N MET A 202 -13.47 19.40 10.20
CA MET A 202 -13.53 18.81 11.54
C MET A 202 -12.85 17.43 11.57
N ASP A 203 -12.98 16.64 10.50
CA ASP A 203 -12.25 15.38 10.34
C ASP A 203 -10.74 15.61 10.31
N HIS A 204 -10.27 16.58 9.50
CA HIS A 204 -8.85 16.97 9.47
C HIS A 204 -8.33 17.38 10.85
N PHE A 205 -9.08 18.20 11.60
CA PHE A 205 -8.69 18.61 12.95
C PHE A 205 -8.66 17.45 13.94
N ARG A 206 -9.64 16.53 13.90
CA ARG A 206 -9.61 15.31 14.72
C ARG A 206 -8.38 14.46 14.42
N LYS A 207 -8.02 14.31 13.14
CA LYS A 207 -6.81 13.59 12.71
C LYS A 207 -5.54 14.26 13.26
N VAL A 208 -5.43 15.59 13.17
CA VAL A 208 -4.31 16.34 13.76
C VAL A 208 -4.25 16.14 15.28
N CYS A 209 -5.37 16.23 15.99
CA CYS A 209 -5.44 16.00 17.43
C CYS A 209 -5.11 14.56 17.83
N ALA A 210 -5.50 13.57 17.01
CA ALA A 210 -5.15 12.17 17.23
C ALA A 210 -3.63 11.96 17.05
N VAL A 211 -3.01 12.59 16.05
CA VAL A 211 -1.55 12.46 15.80
C VAL A 211 -0.79 13.03 16.99
N TYR A 212 -1.31 14.15 17.49
CA TYR A 212 -0.77 14.81 18.66
C TYR A 212 -0.82 13.95 19.92
N SER A 213 -1.95 13.28 20.14
CA SER A 213 -2.15 12.42 21.31
C SER A 213 -1.50 11.05 21.18
N GLY A 214 -0.81 10.76 20.07
CA GLY A 214 -0.26 9.43 19.80
C GLY A 214 -1.35 8.37 19.60
N THR A 215 -2.60 8.78 19.38
CA THR A 215 -3.74 7.87 19.15
C THR A 215 -4.18 7.87 17.69
N TYR A 216 -3.46 8.56 16.80
CA TYR A 216 -3.77 8.53 15.38
C TYR A 216 -3.33 7.22 14.80
N VAL A 217 -4.30 6.36 14.55
CA VAL A 217 -4.12 5.34 13.55
C VAL A 217 -4.36 6.05 12.21
N PRO A 218 -3.36 6.11 11.31
CA PRO A 218 -3.61 6.63 9.97
C PRO A 218 -4.76 5.82 9.38
N GLU A 219 -5.82 6.50 8.96
CA GLU A 219 -6.71 5.87 7.99
C GLU A 219 -5.80 5.44 6.84
N LEU A 220 -5.81 4.14 6.52
CA LEU A 220 -5.26 3.66 5.26
C LEU A 220 -5.76 4.62 4.20
N GLU A 221 -4.84 5.22 3.43
CA GLU A 221 -5.19 6.20 2.40
C GLU A 221 -6.30 5.56 1.58
N LYS A 222 -7.54 6.03 1.76
CA LYS A 222 -8.68 5.49 1.04
C LYS A 222 -8.44 5.89 -0.40
N ASP A 223 -7.87 4.99 -1.18
CA ASP A 223 -7.75 5.20 -2.59
C ASP A 223 -9.18 5.39 -3.12
N SER A 224 -9.36 6.17 -4.18
CA SER A 224 -10.68 6.28 -4.82
C SER A 224 -11.24 4.92 -5.27
N LEU A 225 -10.38 3.91 -5.29
CA LEU A 225 -10.65 2.50 -5.54
C LEU A 225 -11.03 1.66 -4.28
N ASP A 226 -11.13 2.27 -3.10
CA ASP A 226 -11.53 1.61 -1.84
C ASP A 226 -13.05 1.67 -1.55
N GLY A 227 -13.82 2.30 -2.42
CA GLY A 227 -15.29 2.24 -2.36
C GLY A 227 -15.82 0.81 -2.56
N PRO A 228 -17.05 0.50 -2.11
CA PRO A 228 -17.66 -0.79 -2.40
C PRO A 228 -17.80 -0.98 -3.91
N TYR A 229 -17.41 -2.15 -4.41
CA TYR A 229 -17.60 -2.49 -5.81
C TYR A 229 -19.07 -2.79 -6.09
N HIS A 230 -19.57 -2.20 -7.18
CA HIS A 230 -20.89 -2.50 -7.72
C HIS A 230 -20.74 -3.20 -9.06
N SER A 231 -21.06 -4.50 -9.07
CA SER A 231 -20.92 -5.36 -10.25
C SER A 231 -21.70 -4.82 -11.45
N LYS A 232 -20.99 -4.58 -12.55
CA LYS A 232 -21.58 -4.25 -13.84
C LYS A 232 -21.95 -5.49 -14.66
N LEU A 233 -21.32 -6.63 -14.35
CA LEU A 233 -21.28 -7.80 -15.23
C LEU A 233 -22.09 -9.01 -14.76
N GLY A 234 -23.00 -8.84 -13.80
CA GLY A 234 -24.05 -9.80 -13.43
C GLY A 234 -23.66 -11.29 -13.51
N LEU A 235 -23.28 -11.84 -12.34
CA LEU A 235 -23.09 -13.27 -11.99
C LEU A 235 -21.62 -13.73 -12.03
N LYS A 236 -21.15 -14.22 -10.87
CA LYS A 236 -19.83 -14.80 -10.51
C LYS A 236 -18.82 -13.90 -9.78
N ILE A 237 -19.05 -12.60 -9.66
CA ILE A 237 -18.22 -11.74 -8.80
C ILE A 237 -18.90 -11.62 -7.42
N PRO A 238 -18.23 -11.99 -6.31
CA PRO A 238 -18.81 -11.89 -4.98
C PRO A 238 -19.06 -10.43 -4.58
N GLN A 239 -20.13 -10.20 -3.82
CA GLN A 239 -20.41 -8.91 -3.19
C GLN A 239 -19.50 -8.68 -1.98
N GLY A 240 -19.22 -7.42 -1.63
CA GLY A 240 -18.39 -7.06 -0.47
C GLY A 240 -16.91 -6.77 -0.79
N LEU A 241 -16.55 -6.78 -2.08
CA LEU A 241 -15.22 -6.38 -2.57
C LEU A 241 -15.08 -4.85 -2.65
N THR A 242 -13.84 -4.37 -2.59
CA THR A 242 -13.50 -2.97 -2.95
C THR A 242 -13.54 -2.78 -4.47
N GLN A 243 -13.59 -1.54 -4.94
CA GLN A 243 -13.61 -1.20 -6.35
C GLN A 243 -12.38 -1.75 -7.10
N ALA A 244 -11.18 -1.68 -6.51
CA ALA A 244 -9.97 -2.31 -7.08
C ALA A 244 -10.11 -3.84 -7.18
N GLU A 245 -10.56 -4.49 -6.11
CA GLU A 245 -10.74 -5.94 -6.08
C GLU A 245 -11.80 -6.39 -7.10
N GLY A 246 -12.90 -5.67 -7.23
CA GLY A 246 -13.93 -5.94 -8.23
C GLY A 246 -13.45 -5.75 -9.66
N GLN A 247 -12.66 -4.71 -9.93
CA GLN A 247 -12.00 -4.51 -11.24
C GLN A 247 -11.04 -5.66 -11.57
N PHE A 248 -10.31 -6.17 -10.58
CA PHE A 248 -9.49 -7.36 -10.75
C PHE A 248 -10.33 -8.57 -11.20
N TYR A 249 -11.51 -8.81 -10.61
CA TYR A 249 -12.44 -9.85 -11.09
C TYR A 249 -12.95 -9.61 -12.52
N GLU A 250 -13.24 -8.37 -12.90
CA GLU A 250 -13.58 -8.04 -14.29
C GLU A 250 -12.44 -8.43 -15.24
N GLY A 251 -11.19 -8.20 -14.83
CA GLY A 251 -9.99 -8.67 -15.52
C GLY A 251 -9.93 -10.20 -15.64
N LEU A 252 -10.24 -10.94 -14.57
CA LEU A 252 -10.30 -12.42 -14.62
C LEU A 252 -11.28 -12.90 -15.70
N VAL A 253 -12.45 -12.29 -15.78
CA VAL A 253 -13.46 -12.61 -16.80
C VAL A 253 -12.91 -12.34 -18.21
N GLN A 254 -12.11 -11.29 -18.40
CA GLN A 254 -11.48 -11.00 -19.68
C GLN A 254 -10.41 -12.04 -20.05
N VAL A 255 -9.55 -12.44 -19.10
CA VAL A 255 -8.57 -13.52 -19.30
C VAL A 255 -9.27 -14.81 -19.72
N LEU A 256 -10.32 -15.20 -19.00
CA LEU A 256 -11.10 -16.40 -19.31
C LEU A 256 -11.73 -16.33 -20.71
N LYS A 257 -12.34 -15.21 -21.08
CA LYS A 257 -12.90 -15.00 -22.43
C LYS A 257 -11.85 -15.14 -23.53
N LYS A 258 -10.65 -14.59 -23.32
CA LYS A 258 -9.53 -14.70 -24.26
C LYS A 258 -9.07 -16.15 -24.43
N ARG A 259 -8.97 -16.90 -23.32
CA ARG A 259 -8.64 -18.34 -23.35
C ARG A 259 -9.70 -19.14 -24.10
N GLN A 260 -10.97 -18.96 -23.75
CA GLN A 260 -12.09 -19.65 -24.42
C GLN A 260 -12.14 -19.35 -25.93
N ALA A 261 -11.93 -18.09 -26.33
CA ALA A 261 -11.86 -17.72 -27.74
C ALA A 261 -10.68 -18.40 -28.46
N SER A 262 -9.52 -18.48 -27.80
CA SER A 262 -8.33 -19.15 -28.35
C SER A 262 -8.55 -20.67 -28.46
N THR A 263 -9.06 -21.32 -27.42
CA THR A 263 -9.40 -22.74 -27.43
C THR A 263 -10.48 -23.07 -28.45
N SER A 264 -11.49 -22.20 -28.64
CA SER A 264 -12.49 -22.40 -29.69
C SER A 264 -11.90 -22.33 -31.10
N LYS A 265 -10.80 -21.58 -31.28
CA LYS A 265 -10.12 -21.40 -32.56
C LYS A 265 -9.21 -22.58 -32.92
N ASP A 266 -8.50 -23.16 -31.96
CA ASP A 266 -7.48 -24.20 -32.22
C ASP A 266 -7.65 -25.52 -31.46
N GLY A 267 -8.66 -25.64 -30.61
CA GLY A 267 -8.94 -26.84 -29.81
C GLY A 267 -7.98 -27.05 -28.64
N VAL A 268 -7.07 -26.11 -28.36
CA VAL A 268 -6.07 -26.24 -27.28
C VAL A 268 -6.54 -25.50 -26.03
N ASP A 269 -6.85 -26.26 -24.98
CA ASP A 269 -7.09 -25.70 -23.65
C ASP A 269 -5.79 -25.21 -23.04
N ARG A 270 -5.78 -23.95 -22.62
CA ARG A 270 -4.62 -23.24 -22.06
C ARG A 270 -4.75 -22.99 -20.57
N THR A 271 -5.81 -23.51 -19.94
CA THR A 271 -6.04 -23.36 -18.50
C THR A 271 -4.96 -24.13 -17.73
N PRO A 272 -4.15 -23.48 -16.89
CA PRO A 272 -3.16 -24.18 -16.08
C PRO A 272 -3.81 -25.22 -15.17
N ARG A 273 -3.23 -26.43 -15.16
CA ARG A 273 -3.63 -27.53 -14.27
C ARG A 273 -2.62 -27.69 -13.18
N ILE A 274 -3.00 -27.45 -11.93
CA ILE A 274 -2.07 -27.28 -10.83
C ILE A 274 -2.14 -28.49 -9.91
N VAL A 275 -0.97 -29.07 -9.65
CA VAL A 275 -0.73 -29.96 -8.51
C VAL A 275 0.20 -29.24 -7.54
N THR A 276 -0.14 -29.24 -6.26
CA THR A 276 0.53 -28.43 -5.25
C THR A 276 1.21 -29.28 -4.19
N ILE A 277 2.45 -28.95 -3.85
CA ILE A 277 3.20 -29.53 -2.72
C ILE A 277 3.40 -28.43 -1.68
N THR A 278 2.91 -28.63 -0.46
CA THR A 278 2.68 -27.58 0.56
C THR A 278 2.95 -28.12 1.97
N ASP A 279 3.28 -27.26 2.93
CA ASP A 279 3.48 -27.60 4.35
C ASP A 279 2.44 -26.92 5.25
N LEU A 280 1.20 -26.91 4.77
CA LEU A 280 -0.01 -26.40 5.43
C LEU A 280 0.05 -26.37 6.95
N ALA A 281 -0.37 -25.23 7.49
CA ALA A 281 -0.41 -24.92 8.91
C ALA A 281 0.95 -24.65 9.56
N LYS A 282 2.07 -24.64 8.81
CA LYS A 282 3.36 -24.21 9.36
C LYS A 282 3.31 -22.74 9.77
N ASP A 283 2.69 -21.94 8.92
CA ASP A 283 2.33 -20.56 9.14
C ASP A 283 1.01 -20.22 8.45
N TYR A 284 0.73 -18.94 8.22
CA TYR A 284 -0.49 -18.50 7.54
C TYR A 284 -0.38 -18.58 6.00
N ASP A 285 0.81 -18.73 5.42
CA ASP A 285 1.07 -18.54 3.99
C ASP A 285 0.43 -19.62 3.12
N ASP A 286 0.62 -20.90 3.47
CA ASP A 286 0.05 -22.01 2.70
C ASP A 286 -1.48 -21.94 2.65
N LEU A 287 -2.12 -21.51 3.74
CA LEU A 287 -3.59 -21.37 3.78
C LEU A 287 -4.04 -20.17 2.94
N MET A 288 -3.29 -19.06 2.94
CA MET A 288 -3.54 -17.95 2.01
C MET A 288 -3.43 -18.43 0.56
N ALA A 289 -2.38 -19.20 0.24
CA ALA A 289 -2.15 -19.79 -1.07
C ALA A 289 -3.31 -20.72 -1.48
N LEU A 290 -3.76 -21.62 -0.59
CA LEU A 290 -4.90 -22.51 -0.83
C LEU A 290 -6.19 -21.72 -1.11
N MET A 291 -6.46 -20.66 -0.34
CA MET A 291 -7.62 -19.79 -0.56
C MET A 291 -7.57 -19.08 -1.92
N CYS A 292 -6.40 -18.59 -2.31
CA CYS A 292 -6.19 -18.00 -3.63
C CYS A 292 -6.38 -19.03 -4.76
N LEU A 293 -5.82 -20.23 -4.62
CA LEU A 293 -5.98 -21.34 -5.56
C LEU A 293 -7.45 -21.74 -5.73
N LYS A 294 -8.18 -21.87 -4.62
CA LYS A 294 -9.62 -22.17 -4.62
C LYS A 294 -10.39 -21.16 -5.45
N GLU A 295 -10.08 -19.88 -5.31
CA GLU A 295 -10.83 -18.84 -5.97
C GLU A 295 -10.49 -18.73 -7.47
N LEU A 296 -9.20 -18.87 -7.82
CA LEU A 296 -8.79 -19.02 -9.21
C LEU A 296 -9.43 -20.25 -9.87
N HIS A 297 -9.59 -21.35 -9.11
CA HIS A 297 -10.25 -22.57 -9.57
C HIS A 297 -11.73 -22.35 -9.85
N ARG A 298 -12.47 -21.75 -8.91
CA ARG A 298 -13.89 -21.40 -9.07
C ARG A 298 -14.12 -20.50 -10.29
N MET A 299 -13.21 -19.56 -10.52
CA MET A 299 -13.27 -18.65 -11.67
C MET A 299 -12.86 -19.30 -13.00
N GLY A 300 -12.38 -20.55 -12.99
CA GLY A 300 -11.89 -21.24 -14.19
C GLY A 300 -10.57 -20.69 -14.74
N ILE A 301 -9.84 -19.92 -13.93
CA ILE A 301 -8.51 -19.41 -14.29
C ILE A 301 -7.47 -20.50 -14.13
N VAL A 302 -7.65 -21.43 -13.19
CA VAL A 302 -6.82 -22.62 -13.04
C VAL A 302 -7.71 -23.84 -12.78
N GLN A 303 -7.16 -25.03 -12.97
CA GLN A 303 -7.80 -26.28 -12.55
C GLN A 303 -6.92 -26.96 -11.49
N LEU A 304 -7.48 -27.24 -10.32
CA LEU A 304 -6.75 -27.96 -9.27
C LEU A 304 -6.87 -29.47 -9.52
N GLU A 305 -5.74 -30.17 -9.45
CA GLU A 305 -5.68 -31.63 -9.60
C GLU A 305 -5.44 -32.34 -8.26
N GLY A 306 -4.80 -31.68 -7.29
CA GLY A 306 -4.60 -32.22 -5.95
C GLY A 306 -3.49 -31.53 -5.17
N PHE A 307 -3.38 -31.91 -3.89
CA PHE A 307 -2.40 -31.39 -2.95
C PHE A 307 -1.60 -32.53 -2.31
N VAL A 308 -0.32 -32.30 -2.05
CA VAL A 308 0.51 -33.16 -1.19
C VAL A 308 1.01 -32.32 -0.03
N ALA A 309 0.60 -32.67 1.19
CA ALA A 309 0.99 -31.96 2.40
C ALA A 309 2.20 -32.64 3.04
N ASN A 310 3.36 -32.00 3.03
CA ASN A 310 4.62 -32.52 3.54
C ASN A 310 5.09 -31.76 4.79
N LEU A 311 6.28 -32.11 5.29
CA LEU A 311 6.89 -31.63 6.54
C LEU A 311 6.22 -32.18 7.81
N MET A 312 7.01 -32.56 8.81
CA MET A 312 6.48 -33.10 10.06
C MET A 312 5.57 -32.09 10.77
N PRO A 313 4.39 -32.49 11.29
CA PRO A 313 3.73 -33.80 11.15
C PRO A 313 2.84 -33.87 9.89
N ALA A 314 3.34 -34.52 8.82
CA ALA A 314 2.72 -34.49 7.47
C ALA A 314 1.26 -34.95 7.45
N LYS A 315 0.92 -36.03 8.18
CA LYS A 315 -0.47 -36.51 8.27
C LYS A 315 -1.41 -35.43 8.83
N ARG A 316 -0.99 -34.70 9.87
CA ARG A 316 -1.81 -33.66 10.49
C ARG A 316 -1.98 -32.45 9.57
N ARG A 317 -0.94 -32.11 8.79
CA ARG A 317 -1.01 -31.07 7.75
C ARG A 317 -1.96 -31.45 6.62
N ALA A 318 -1.96 -32.72 6.20
CA ALA A 318 -2.92 -33.24 5.23
C ALA A 318 -4.37 -33.20 5.77
N LEU A 319 -4.60 -33.56 7.04
CA LEU A 319 -5.92 -33.43 7.69
C LEU A 319 -6.38 -31.98 7.79
N PHE A 320 -5.45 -31.06 8.12
CA PHE A 320 -5.70 -29.62 8.10
C PHE A 320 -6.14 -29.17 6.69
N GLY A 321 -5.39 -29.56 5.66
CA GLY A 321 -5.71 -29.22 4.28
C GLY A 321 -7.04 -29.79 3.80
N ARG A 322 -7.32 -31.06 4.11
CA ARG A 322 -8.60 -31.70 3.81
C ARG A 322 -9.77 -30.91 4.40
N GLY A 323 -9.67 -30.57 5.69
CA GLY A 323 -10.66 -29.78 6.39
C GLY A 323 -10.85 -28.37 5.81
N ALA A 324 -9.75 -27.71 5.42
CA ALA A 324 -9.78 -26.40 4.79
C ALA A 324 -10.42 -26.44 3.38
N LEU A 325 -10.08 -27.44 2.57
CA LEU A 325 -10.69 -27.66 1.26
C LEU A 325 -12.20 -27.91 1.40
N ASP A 326 -12.61 -28.76 2.33
CA ASP A 326 -14.03 -29.08 2.56
C ASP A 326 -14.81 -27.84 3.01
N SER A 327 -14.21 -27.02 3.88
CA SER A 327 -14.79 -25.75 4.34
C SER A 327 -14.97 -24.72 3.23
N LEU A 328 -14.28 -24.88 2.09
CA LEU A 328 -14.39 -24.00 0.92
C LEU A 328 -15.16 -24.66 -0.24
N GLY A 329 -15.78 -25.82 -0.01
CA GLY A 329 -16.56 -26.54 -1.01
C GLY A 329 -15.72 -27.33 -2.04
N LEU A 330 -14.49 -27.69 -1.70
CA LEU A 330 -13.56 -28.44 -2.56
C LEU A 330 -13.37 -29.90 -2.10
N SER A 331 -14.44 -30.56 -1.67
CA SER A 331 -14.42 -31.95 -1.19
C SER A 331 -13.86 -32.95 -2.20
N GLU A 332 -14.04 -32.67 -3.50
CA GLU A 332 -13.59 -33.53 -4.60
C GLU A 332 -12.10 -33.40 -4.93
N ILE A 333 -11.41 -32.35 -4.47
CA ILE A 333 -9.99 -32.16 -4.77
C ILE A 333 -9.16 -33.01 -3.82
N PRO A 334 -8.38 -34.00 -4.29
CA PRO A 334 -7.67 -34.92 -3.41
C PRO A 334 -6.50 -34.25 -2.68
N ILE A 335 -6.20 -34.76 -1.49
CA ILE A 335 -5.01 -34.38 -0.72
C ILE A 335 -4.34 -35.62 -0.12
N GLY A 336 -3.03 -35.71 -0.29
CA GLY A 336 -2.20 -36.83 0.16
C GLY A 336 -1.22 -36.44 1.26
N VAL A 337 -0.79 -37.44 2.03
CA VAL A 337 0.25 -37.32 3.06
C VAL A 337 1.62 -37.42 2.41
N GLY A 338 2.35 -36.31 2.36
CA GLY A 338 3.70 -36.25 1.80
C GLY A 338 4.79 -36.68 2.77
N SER A 339 6.03 -36.42 2.38
CA SER A 339 7.22 -36.69 3.17
C SER A 339 7.25 -35.88 4.47
N VAL A 340 7.94 -36.38 5.51
CA VAL A 340 7.99 -35.73 6.83
C VAL A 340 9.11 -34.69 6.98
N GLY A 341 9.90 -34.40 5.95
CA GLY A 341 11.13 -33.62 6.11
C GLY A 341 12.35 -34.49 6.44
N ASP A 342 13.50 -33.86 6.72
CA ASP A 342 14.67 -34.54 7.29
C ASP A 342 14.33 -35.06 8.70
N PRO A 343 14.22 -36.39 8.92
CA PRO A 343 13.83 -36.94 10.22
C PRO A 343 14.91 -36.73 11.30
N LEU A 344 16.12 -36.35 10.91
CA LEU A 344 17.20 -36.02 11.84
C LEU A 344 17.18 -34.55 12.25
N ARG A 345 16.42 -33.70 11.55
CA ARG A 345 16.29 -32.29 11.86
C ARG A 345 15.19 -32.11 12.90
N GLU A 346 15.56 -31.60 14.06
CA GLU A 346 14.56 -31.03 14.98
C GLU A 346 13.93 -29.82 14.30
N LEU A 347 12.66 -29.97 13.94
CA LEU A 347 11.85 -28.86 13.46
C LEU A 347 11.17 -28.23 14.66
N ASP A 348 11.31 -26.92 14.79
CA ASP A 348 10.56 -26.16 15.80
C ASP A 348 9.06 -26.37 15.56
N SER A 349 8.39 -27.02 16.50
CA SER A 349 6.93 -27.07 16.51
C SER A 349 6.45 -25.79 17.19
N TYR A 350 5.88 -24.88 16.40
CA TYR A 350 5.32 -23.67 16.95
C TYR A 350 3.91 -23.93 17.49
N SER A 351 3.56 -23.31 18.60
CA SER A 351 2.23 -23.48 19.21
C SER A 351 1.11 -23.15 18.23
N HIS A 352 1.29 -22.10 17.42
CA HIS A 352 0.27 -21.61 16.49
C HIS A 352 -0.08 -22.58 15.35
N GLU A 353 0.72 -23.61 15.06
CA GLU A 353 0.56 -24.40 13.83
C GLU A 353 -0.79 -25.11 13.74
N PHE A 354 -1.35 -25.56 14.86
CA PHE A 354 -2.63 -26.28 14.87
C PHE A 354 -3.63 -25.75 15.91
N ASP A 355 -3.35 -24.58 16.47
CA ASP A 355 -4.26 -23.91 17.40
C ASP A 355 -5.52 -23.44 16.69
N ASN A 356 -6.66 -23.50 17.38
CA ASN A 356 -7.96 -23.02 16.88
C ASN A 356 -8.46 -23.70 15.58
N THR A 357 -8.01 -24.92 15.30
CA THR A 357 -8.36 -25.68 14.08
C THR A 357 -9.61 -26.56 14.23
N GLN A 358 -10.16 -26.70 15.44
CA GLN A 358 -11.22 -27.66 15.77
C GLN A 358 -12.53 -27.46 14.98
N ARG A 359 -12.71 -26.29 14.38
CA ARG A 359 -13.92 -25.94 13.61
C ARG A 359 -13.90 -26.44 12.17
N PHE A 360 -12.73 -26.86 11.66
CA PHE A 360 -12.61 -27.26 10.25
C PHE A 360 -11.68 -28.42 10.00
N VAL A 361 -10.67 -28.69 10.85
CA VAL A 361 -9.73 -29.80 10.62
C VAL A 361 -10.47 -31.12 10.46
N ALA A 362 -10.04 -31.93 9.49
CA ALA A 362 -10.65 -33.22 9.26
C ALA A 362 -10.37 -34.17 10.45
N PRO A 363 -11.32 -35.05 10.82
CA PRO A 363 -11.12 -36.07 11.85
C PRO A 363 -9.88 -36.96 11.62
N ASP A 364 -9.23 -37.43 12.69
CA ASP A 364 -7.98 -38.21 12.60
C ASP A 364 -8.10 -39.54 11.83
N ASP A 365 -9.31 -40.08 11.75
CA ASP A 365 -9.69 -41.30 11.03
C ASP A 365 -10.08 -41.04 9.57
N THR A 366 -10.05 -39.78 9.12
CA THR A 366 -10.26 -39.43 7.70
C THR A 366 -9.25 -40.18 6.84
N PRO A 367 -9.71 -40.98 5.86
CA PRO A 367 -8.80 -41.69 4.97
C PRO A 367 -8.06 -40.69 4.09
N LEU A 368 -6.73 -40.75 4.13
CA LEU A 368 -5.84 -39.95 3.30
C LEU A 368 -4.92 -40.89 2.53
N GLU A 369 -4.68 -40.56 1.27
CA GLU A 369 -3.76 -41.30 0.42
C GLU A 369 -2.30 -40.94 0.74
N GLU A 370 -1.38 -41.82 0.38
CA GLU A 370 0.06 -41.52 0.40
C GLU A 370 0.42 -40.56 -0.76
N GLY A 371 1.23 -39.55 -0.49
CA GLY A 371 1.49 -38.44 -1.41
C GLY A 371 2.13 -38.86 -2.73
N GLN A 372 3.10 -39.78 -2.73
CA GLN A 372 3.76 -40.26 -3.95
C GLN A 372 2.79 -41.08 -4.83
N LYS A 373 1.90 -41.86 -4.21
CA LYS A 373 0.80 -42.53 -4.91
C LYS A 373 -0.14 -41.50 -5.55
N LEU A 374 -0.58 -40.49 -4.80
CA LEU A 374 -1.46 -39.45 -5.34
C LEU A 374 -0.82 -38.71 -6.53
N LEU A 375 0.46 -38.36 -6.44
CA LEU A 375 1.20 -37.77 -7.56
C LEU A 375 1.23 -38.71 -8.76
N SER A 376 1.48 -40.01 -8.56
CA SER A 376 1.45 -41.00 -9.64
C SER A 376 0.10 -41.01 -10.35
N ASP A 377 -1.00 -41.11 -9.59
CA ASP A 377 -2.36 -41.19 -10.16
C ASP A 377 -2.72 -39.91 -10.95
N ILE A 378 -2.37 -38.73 -10.42
CA ILE A 378 -2.59 -37.44 -11.09
C ILE A 378 -1.79 -37.38 -12.41
N PHE A 379 -0.50 -37.72 -12.38
CA PHE A 379 0.36 -37.61 -13.56
C PHE A 379 0.05 -38.68 -14.62
N GLU A 380 -0.31 -39.89 -14.21
CA GLU A 380 -0.76 -40.95 -15.13
C GLU A 380 -2.04 -40.56 -15.85
N LYS A 381 -3.02 -40.00 -15.11
CA LYS A 381 -4.24 -39.45 -15.71
C LYS A 381 -3.92 -38.33 -16.69
N ALA A 382 -3.06 -37.38 -16.31
CA ALA A 382 -2.66 -36.28 -17.19
C ALA A 382 -1.98 -36.80 -18.48
N ALA A 383 -1.10 -37.80 -18.36
CA ALA A 383 -0.45 -38.44 -19.50
C ALA A 383 -1.46 -39.13 -20.43
N GLN A 384 -2.43 -39.87 -19.88
CA GLN A 384 -3.49 -40.52 -20.64
C GLN A 384 -4.37 -39.51 -21.39
N GLU A 385 -4.70 -38.39 -20.74
CA GLU A 385 -5.48 -37.31 -21.33
C GLU A 385 -4.64 -36.38 -22.24
N LYS A 386 -3.34 -36.64 -22.39
CA LYS A 386 -2.37 -35.79 -23.12
C LYS A 386 -2.36 -34.34 -22.65
N LYS A 387 -2.53 -34.14 -21.35
CA LYS A 387 -2.52 -32.84 -20.69
C LYS A 387 -1.21 -32.63 -19.96
N LYS A 388 -0.84 -31.36 -19.81
CA LYS A 388 0.32 -30.97 -19.02
C LYS A 388 -0.11 -30.28 -17.73
N LEU A 389 0.72 -30.44 -16.70
CA LEU A 389 0.53 -29.97 -15.34
C LEU A 389 1.57 -28.90 -15.00
N THR A 390 1.14 -27.90 -14.25
CA THR A 390 2.01 -26.99 -13.51
C THR A 390 2.23 -27.58 -12.13
N VAL A 391 3.49 -27.82 -11.77
CA VAL A 391 3.87 -28.24 -10.42
C VAL A 391 4.13 -26.99 -9.60
N LEU A 392 3.31 -26.76 -8.57
CA LEU A 392 3.48 -25.66 -7.63
C LEU A 392 4.11 -26.19 -6.34
N THR A 393 5.34 -25.78 -6.04
CA THR A 393 6.04 -26.15 -4.81
C THR A 393 6.15 -24.93 -3.91
N ILE A 394 5.36 -24.91 -2.84
CA ILE A 394 5.35 -23.85 -1.83
C ILE A 394 5.87 -24.33 -0.47
N SER A 395 6.52 -25.50 -0.47
CA SER A 395 7.12 -26.14 0.70
C SER A 395 8.44 -26.84 0.30
N SER A 396 8.96 -27.70 1.17
CA SER A 396 10.12 -28.54 0.86
C SER A 396 10.00 -29.30 -0.47
N LEU A 397 11.11 -29.40 -1.19
CA LEU A 397 11.18 -30.06 -2.51
C LEU A 397 11.35 -31.59 -2.43
N MET A 398 11.30 -32.18 -1.23
CA MET A 398 11.50 -33.62 -1.01
C MET A 398 10.59 -34.51 -1.85
N ASP A 399 9.28 -34.24 -1.83
CA ASP A 399 8.31 -35.05 -2.58
C ASP A 399 8.49 -34.91 -4.09
N ALA A 400 8.82 -33.70 -4.56
CA ALA A 400 9.12 -33.44 -5.96
C ALA A 400 10.41 -34.14 -6.42
N ALA A 401 11.43 -34.12 -5.57
CA ALA A 401 12.72 -34.79 -5.81
C ALA A 401 12.59 -36.31 -5.81
N SER A 402 11.88 -36.88 -4.83
CA SER A 402 11.59 -38.31 -4.79
C SER A 402 10.80 -38.74 -6.04
N PHE A 403 9.79 -37.96 -6.43
CA PHE A 403 8.99 -38.26 -7.60
C PHE A 403 9.80 -38.13 -8.89
N SER A 404 10.72 -37.17 -9.00
CA SER A 404 11.58 -37.01 -10.18
C SER A 404 12.60 -38.13 -10.32
N GLN A 405 13.02 -38.75 -9.23
CA GLN A 405 13.92 -39.91 -9.26
C GLN A 405 13.18 -41.21 -9.57
N THR A 406 11.97 -41.39 -9.03
CA THR A 406 11.23 -42.65 -9.13
C THR A 406 10.35 -42.73 -10.38
N ARG A 407 9.77 -41.61 -10.82
CA ARG A 407 8.89 -41.48 -11.99
C ARG A 407 9.35 -40.37 -12.96
N PRO A 408 10.63 -40.33 -13.37
CA PRO A 408 11.15 -39.26 -14.23
C PRO A 408 10.42 -39.16 -15.57
N ASP A 409 9.96 -40.29 -16.11
CA ASP A 409 9.21 -40.37 -17.36
C ASP A 409 7.90 -39.59 -17.31
N LEU A 410 7.13 -39.70 -16.22
CA LEU A 410 5.88 -38.97 -16.06
C LEU A 410 6.11 -37.46 -16.03
N LEU A 411 7.09 -37.00 -15.25
CA LEU A 411 7.40 -35.57 -15.17
C LEU A 411 7.86 -35.00 -16.52
N LYS A 412 8.75 -35.69 -17.23
CA LYS A 412 9.30 -35.22 -18.51
C LYS A 412 8.22 -34.97 -19.57
N HIS A 413 7.19 -35.82 -19.61
CA HIS A 413 6.15 -35.72 -20.63
C HIS A 413 4.98 -34.82 -20.22
N SER A 414 4.64 -34.81 -18.93
CA SER A 414 3.41 -34.20 -18.44
C SER A 414 3.62 -32.90 -17.67
N VAL A 415 4.85 -32.40 -17.45
CA VAL A 415 5.05 -31.07 -16.87
C VAL A 415 5.03 -29.98 -17.96
N ALA A 416 4.23 -28.94 -17.73
CA ALA A 416 4.24 -27.69 -18.50
C ALA A 416 5.21 -26.67 -17.90
N ASN A 417 5.20 -26.53 -16.57
CA ASN A 417 5.94 -25.51 -15.85
C ASN A 417 6.11 -25.91 -14.38
N VAL A 418 7.13 -25.37 -13.72
CA VAL A 418 7.33 -25.48 -12.28
C VAL A 418 7.30 -24.08 -11.66
N ILE A 419 6.45 -23.87 -10.68
CA ILE A 419 6.38 -22.61 -9.94
C ILE A 419 6.81 -22.87 -8.50
N LEU A 420 7.76 -22.10 -8.00
CA LEU A 420 8.31 -22.28 -6.66
C LEU A 420 8.10 -21.02 -5.83
N GLN A 421 7.65 -21.16 -4.59
CA GLN A 421 8.08 -20.22 -3.56
C GLN A 421 9.45 -20.68 -3.09
N GLY A 422 10.47 -19.85 -3.31
CA GLY A 422 11.85 -20.22 -3.04
C GLY A 422 12.84 -19.36 -3.81
N GLY A 423 13.95 -19.96 -4.22
CA GLY A 423 14.96 -19.27 -5.01
C GLY A 423 16.00 -20.23 -5.58
N TYR A 424 16.59 -19.84 -6.69
CA TYR A 424 17.74 -20.51 -7.29
C TYR A 424 18.64 -19.48 -7.95
N ARG A 425 19.83 -19.94 -8.32
CA ARG A 425 20.87 -19.15 -8.98
C ARG A 425 21.39 -19.93 -10.18
N LEU A 426 21.89 -19.20 -11.16
CA LEU A 426 22.75 -19.78 -12.19
C LEU A 426 24.20 -19.55 -11.77
N VAL A 427 24.89 -20.63 -11.41
CA VAL A 427 26.32 -20.59 -11.10
C VAL A 427 27.06 -21.20 -12.29
N GLY A 428 27.63 -20.33 -13.12
CA GLY A 428 28.00 -20.71 -14.48
C GLY A 428 26.75 -21.06 -15.28
N GLU A 429 26.71 -22.25 -15.88
CA GLU A 429 25.51 -22.75 -16.56
C GLU A 429 24.63 -23.61 -15.65
N LYS A 430 25.02 -23.92 -14.41
CA LYS A 430 24.27 -24.85 -13.54
C LYS A 430 23.18 -24.12 -12.75
N LEU A 431 21.97 -24.68 -12.74
CA LEU A 431 20.87 -24.26 -11.87
C LEU A 431 21.11 -24.83 -10.47
N VAL A 432 21.31 -23.96 -9.49
CA VAL A 432 21.63 -24.33 -8.11
C VAL A 432 20.59 -23.71 -7.18
N PRO A 433 19.98 -24.49 -6.27
CA PRO A 433 19.03 -23.94 -5.31
C PRO A 433 19.70 -22.89 -4.41
N ASP A 434 18.96 -21.85 -4.04
CA ASP A 434 19.45 -20.86 -3.09
C ASP A 434 19.33 -21.41 -1.66
N PRO A 435 20.43 -21.66 -0.93
CA PRO A 435 20.39 -22.13 0.46
C PRO A 435 19.74 -21.13 1.43
N ALA A 436 19.61 -19.85 1.04
CA ALA A 436 18.95 -18.84 1.85
C ALA A 436 17.41 -18.88 1.75
N ALA A 437 16.86 -19.69 0.85
CA ALA A 437 15.41 -19.92 0.75
C ALA A 437 14.98 -21.05 1.70
N ALA A 438 13.97 -20.78 2.54
CA ALA A 438 13.53 -21.71 3.59
C ALA A 438 13.14 -23.08 3.03
N ASN A 439 12.32 -23.10 1.96
CA ASN A 439 11.85 -24.32 1.30
C ASN A 439 12.97 -25.21 0.75
N ASN A 440 14.04 -24.61 0.23
CA ASN A 440 15.23 -25.35 -0.15
C ASN A 440 15.98 -25.88 1.07
N SER A 441 16.07 -25.07 2.13
CA SER A 441 16.88 -25.39 3.30
C SER A 441 16.34 -26.57 4.11
N PHE A 442 15.04 -26.90 4.02
CA PHE A 442 14.45 -28.05 4.71
C PHE A 442 15.05 -29.37 4.25
N ASP A 443 15.37 -29.49 2.96
CA ASP A 443 16.13 -30.59 2.40
C ASP A 443 16.98 -30.12 1.21
N MET A 444 18.24 -29.84 1.51
CA MET A 444 19.13 -29.31 0.50
C MET A 444 19.42 -30.33 -0.60
N LYS A 445 19.44 -31.62 -0.27
CA LYS A 445 19.73 -32.68 -1.23
C LYS A 445 18.57 -32.86 -2.20
N GLY A 446 17.34 -32.90 -1.71
CA GLY A 446 16.14 -32.94 -2.55
C GLY A 446 16.02 -31.71 -3.43
N ALA A 447 16.31 -30.53 -2.88
CA ALA A 447 16.36 -29.31 -3.68
C ALA A 447 17.41 -29.38 -4.80
N ASP A 448 18.63 -29.85 -4.54
CA ASP A 448 19.66 -30.06 -5.58
C ASP A 448 19.16 -31.01 -6.67
N VAL A 449 18.61 -32.17 -6.28
CA VAL A 449 18.08 -33.19 -7.21
C VAL A 449 16.98 -32.63 -8.11
N PHE A 450 16.04 -31.87 -7.54
CA PHE A 450 14.91 -31.36 -8.31
C PHE A 450 15.31 -30.22 -9.25
N HIS A 451 16.24 -29.35 -8.84
CA HIS A 451 16.78 -28.30 -9.71
C HIS A 451 17.60 -28.89 -10.87
N GLU A 452 18.43 -29.91 -10.60
CA GLU A 452 19.14 -30.65 -11.63
C GLU A 452 18.15 -31.30 -12.62
N PHE A 453 17.10 -31.95 -12.13
CA PHE A 453 16.04 -32.50 -12.98
C PHE A 453 15.40 -31.43 -13.88
N MET A 454 15.02 -30.26 -13.33
CA MET A 454 14.40 -29.18 -14.11
C MET A 454 15.32 -28.72 -15.24
N GLN A 455 16.60 -28.55 -14.93
CA GLN A 455 17.61 -28.11 -15.89
C GLN A 455 17.85 -29.16 -16.99
N GLU A 456 18.13 -30.42 -16.62
CA GLU A 456 18.43 -31.49 -17.58
C GLU A 456 17.29 -31.74 -18.56
N ASN A 457 16.05 -31.59 -18.08
CA ASN A 457 14.85 -31.85 -18.87
C ASN A 457 14.27 -30.58 -19.51
N LYS A 458 14.97 -29.45 -19.43
CA LYS A 458 14.56 -28.16 -20.00
C LYS A 458 13.14 -27.78 -19.59
N THR A 459 12.79 -28.06 -18.33
CA THR A 459 11.48 -27.74 -17.78
C THR A 459 11.45 -26.26 -17.42
N PRO A 460 10.52 -25.46 -17.98
CA PRO A 460 10.38 -24.07 -17.57
C PRO A 460 10.12 -23.96 -16.08
N SER A 461 10.69 -22.94 -15.44
CA SER A 461 10.43 -22.66 -14.04
C SER A 461 10.37 -21.18 -13.72
N THR A 462 9.61 -20.84 -12.69
CA THR A 462 9.59 -19.50 -12.10
C THR A 462 9.70 -19.61 -10.59
N ALA A 463 10.74 -19.01 -10.00
CA ALA A 463 10.89 -18.90 -8.55
C ALA A 463 10.48 -17.50 -8.06
N TRP A 464 9.58 -17.47 -7.08
CA TRP A 464 9.13 -16.28 -6.37
C TRP A 464 9.86 -16.19 -5.03
N THR A 465 10.68 -15.15 -4.87
CA THR A 465 11.55 -15.03 -3.69
C THR A 465 10.97 -14.10 -2.63
N LYS A 466 11.63 -14.07 -1.47
CA LYS A 466 11.33 -13.12 -0.39
C LYS A 466 11.39 -11.65 -0.81
N VAL A 467 12.17 -11.28 -1.83
CA VAL A 467 12.27 -9.89 -2.30
C VAL A 467 10.96 -9.46 -2.94
N ALA A 468 10.33 -10.35 -3.72
CA ALA A 468 9.03 -10.08 -4.31
C ALA A 468 7.96 -9.91 -3.22
N ALA A 469 7.94 -10.82 -2.24
CA ALA A 469 6.99 -10.76 -1.13
C ALA A 469 7.16 -9.50 -0.28
N ASN A 470 8.39 -9.04 -0.02
CA ASN A 470 8.66 -7.77 0.68
C ASN A 470 8.14 -6.54 -0.09
N ALA A 471 8.09 -6.61 -1.42
CA ALA A 471 7.61 -5.54 -2.28
C ALA A 471 6.08 -5.55 -2.45
N THR A 472 5.40 -6.62 -2.05
CA THR A 472 3.94 -6.77 -2.15
C THR A 472 3.28 -6.39 -0.82
N PRO A 473 2.49 -5.29 -0.76
CA PRO A 473 1.77 -4.93 0.45
C PRO A 473 0.55 -5.83 0.62
N ILE A 474 0.55 -6.66 1.68
CA ILE A 474 -0.64 -7.34 2.18
C ILE A 474 -0.99 -6.73 3.53
N LEU A 475 -2.22 -6.23 3.66
CA LEU A 475 -2.61 -5.43 4.82
C LEU A 475 -3.24 -6.29 5.92
N SER A 476 -2.96 -5.95 7.18
CA SER A 476 -3.60 -6.59 8.36
C SER A 476 -5.14 -6.49 8.32
N SER A 477 -5.68 -5.43 7.70
CA SER A 477 -7.12 -5.24 7.49
C SER A 477 -7.76 -6.33 6.62
N LEU A 478 -7.00 -7.02 5.76
CA LEU A 478 -7.48 -8.21 5.05
C LEU A 478 -7.83 -9.32 6.04
N PHE A 479 -6.97 -9.58 7.02
CA PHE A 479 -7.18 -10.64 8.02
C PHE A 479 -8.32 -10.29 8.97
N GLU A 480 -8.49 -9.01 9.31
CA GLU A 480 -9.65 -8.51 10.04
C GLU A 480 -10.94 -8.76 9.27
N PHE A 481 -10.96 -8.39 7.98
CA PHE A 481 -12.10 -8.66 7.11
C PHE A 481 -12.44 -10.16 7.07
N LEU A 482 -11.44 -11.02 6.86
CA LEU A 482 -11.65 -12.47 6.80
C LEU A 482 -12.19 -13.02 8.12
N LYS A 483 -11.68 -12.55 9.26
CA LYS A 483 -12.24 -12.87 10.58
C LYS A 483 -13.69 -12.42 10.72
N ASP A 484 -14.01 -11.21 10.30
CA ASP A 484 -15.33 -10.61 10.45
C ASP A 484 -16.41 -11.30 9.60
N THR A 485 -16.02 -12.04 8.56
CA THR A 485 -16.94 -12.95 7.84
C THR A 485 -17.51 -14.08 8.71
N GLY A 486 -16.88 -14.36 9.86
CA GLY A 486 -17.22 -15.48 10.75
C GLY A 486 -16.82 -16.86 10.21
N HIS A 487 -16.22 -16.94 9.03
CA HIS A 487 -15.77 -18.20 8.44
C HIS A 487 -14.64 -18.83 9.28
N PRO A 488 -14.64 -20.16 9.53
CA PRO A 488 -13.63 -20.83 10.35
C PRO A 488 -12.18 -20.53 9.94
N LEU A 489 -11.91 -20.53 8.63
CA LEU A 489 -10.57 -20.24 8.10
C LEU A 489 -10.14 -18.78 8.31
N GLY A 490 -11.07 -17.83 8.24
CA GLY A 490 -10.78 -16.42 8.51
C GLY A 490 -10.43 -16.16 9.98
N LEU A 491 -11.15 -16.85 10.89
CA LEU A 491 -10.84 -16.83 12.32
C LEU A 491 -9.46 -17.41 12.61
N TYR A 492 -9.13 -18.55 12.01
CA TYR A 492 -7.81 -19.18 12.15
C TYR A 492 -6.69 -18.29 11.61
N LEU A 493 -6.81 -17.77 10.38
CA LEU A 493 -5.80 -16.92 9.76
C LEU A 493 -5.49 -15.69 10.61
N ARG A 494 -6.51 -15.02 11.14
CA ARG A 494 -6.29 -13.87 12.03
C ARG A 494 -5.57 -14.27 13.30
N SER A 495 -5.94 -15.40 13.92
CA SER A 495 -5.28 -15.91 15.12
C SER A 495 -3.79 -16.16 14.89
N VAL A 496 -3.46 -16.91 13.83
CA VAL A 496 -2.06 -17.26 13.49
C VAL A 496 -1.28 -16.01 13.12
N GLN A 497 -1.83 -15.12 12.28
CA GLN A 497 -1.19 -13.86 11.90
C GLN A 497 -0.81 -13.03 13.13
N THR A 498 -1.74 -12.82 14.07
CA THR A 498 -1.42 -12.05 15.29
C THR A 498 -0.38 -12.72 16.17
N SER A 499 -0.45 -14.04 16.36
CA SER A 499 0.51 -14.79 17.18
C SER A 499 1.91 -14.74 16.60
N GLN A 500 2.03 -14.91 15.28
CA GLN A 500 3.31 -14.87 14.59
C GLN A 500 3.92 -13.48 14.57
N GLU A 501 3.13 -12.43 14.34
CA GLU A 501 3.64 -11.05 14.38
C GLU A 501 4.17 -10.69 15.77
N VAL A 502 3.45 -11.05 16.84
CA VAL A 502 3.89 -10.82 18.21
C VAL A 502 5.16 -11.61 18.52
N THR A 503 5.20 -12.90 18.14
CA THR A 503 6.38 -13.75 18.33
C THR A 503 7.59 -13.20 17.57
N PHE A 504 7.37 -12.78 16.31
CA PHE A 504 8.40 -12.20 15.46
C PHE A 504 8.96 -10.93 16.09
N TYR A 505 8.07 -10.04 16.51
CA TYR A 505 8.44 -8.78 17.11
C TYR A 505 9.13 -8.92 18.45
N ASN A 506 8.68 -9.85 19.30
CA ASN A 506 9.36 -10.18 20.55
C ASN A 506 10.80 -10.64 20.30
N ARG A 507 11.02 -11.43 19.24
CA ARG A 507 12.37 -11.84 18.84
C ARG A 507 13.20 -10.68 18.29
N CYS A 508 12.61 -9.75 17.54
CA CYS A 508 13.29 -8.50 17.14
C CYS A 508 13.68 -7.61 18.33
N CYS A 509 12.88 -7.65 19.41
CA CYS A 509 13.17 -6.97 20.67
C CYS A 509 14.17 -7.73 21.55
N SER A 510 14.44 -9.01 21.23
CA SER A 510 15.41 -9.82 21.95
C SER A 510 16.83 -9.55 21.46
N GLY A 511 17.83 -9.97 22.24
CA GLY A 511 19.23 -9.99 21.79
C GLY A 511 19.52 -11.01 20.69
N GLU A 512 18.53 -11.80 20.26
CA GLU A 512 18.65 -12.92 19.31
C GLU A 512 17.64 -12.83 18.15
N PRO A 513 17.69 -11.75 17.34
CA PRO A 513 16.79 -11.58 16.20
C PRO A 513 17.00 -12.69 15.14
N PHE A 514 15.99 -12.93 14.29
CA PHE A 514 16.09 -13.91 13.19
C PHE A 514 17.27 -13.65 12.23
N ALA A 515 17.61 -12.38 12.05
CA ALA A 515 18.82 -11.97 11.36
C ALA A 515 19.41 -10.74 12.07
N PRO A 516 20.74 -10.53 12.03
CA PRO A 516 21.40 -9.44 12.76
C PRO A 516 20.81 -8.04 12.51
N HIS A 517 20.22 -7.80 11.34
CA HIS A 517 19.63 -6.51 10.97
C HIS A 517 18.13 -6.38 11.35
N MET A 518 17.46 -7.46 11.74
CA MET A 518 16.03 -7.48 12.10
C MET A 518 15.83 -7.10 13.57
N THR A 519 16.29 -5.91 13.94
CA THR A 519 16.16 -5.34 15.29
C THR A 519 14.75 -4.80 15.55
N GLN A 520 14.46 -4.39 16.79
CA GLN A 520 13.22 -3.67 17.12
C GLN A 520 13.01 -2.46 16.21
N GLU A 521 14.03 -1.62 16.04
CA GLU A 521 13.98 -0.43 15.18
C GLU A 521 13.63 -0.79 13.72
N TRP A 522 14.22 -1.88 13.21
CA TRP A 522 13.92 -2.38 11.88
C TRP A 522 12.45 -2.83 11.79
N ALA A 523 11.95 -3.59 12.77
CA ALA A 523 10.58 -4.09 12.76
C ALA A 523 9.56 -2.93 12.81
N VAL A 524 9.77 -1.95 13.70
CA VAL A 524 8.94 -0.75 13.82
C VAL A 524 8.87 0.00 12.49
N LYS A 525 10.03 0.21 11.86
CA LYS A 525 10.11 0.95 10.59
C LYS A 525 9.45 0.22 9.42
N ASN A 526 9.62 -1.10 9.32
CA ASN A 526 9.27 -1.85 8.12
C ASN A 526 7.91 -2.57 8.21
N LYS A 527 7.44 -2.91 9.42
CA LYS A 527 6.23 -3.72 9.64
C LYS A 527 5.07 -2.94 10.25
N THR A 528 5.32 -1.76 10.78
CA THR A 528 4.32 -1.02 11.58
C THR A 528 4.02 0.38 11.06
N THR A 529 2.89 0.92 11.49
CA THR A 529 2.52 2.33 11.34
C THR A 529 2.94 3.19 12.53
N TRP A 530 3.74 2.70 13.50
CA TRP A 530 4.11 3.45 14.72
C TRP A 530 4.53 4.90 14.44
N PHE A 531 5.49 5.12 13.54
CA PHE A 531 5.91 6.48 13.19
C PHE A 531 4.90 7.23 12.31
N ALA A 532 4.10 6.51 11.51
CA ALA A 532 3.03 7.11 10.72
C ALA A 532 1.86 7.57 11.61
N ALA A 533 1.69 6.93 12.77
CA ALA A 533 0.73 7.24 13.82
C ALA A 533 1.10 8.49 14.63
N GLY A 534 2.28 9.07 14.39
CA GLY A 534 2.72 10.32 15.01
C GLY A 534 3.62 10.14 16.23
N HIS A 535 3.97 8.91 16.59
CA HIS A 535 4.91 8.63 17.67
C HIS A 535 6.32 9.10 17.31
N GLU A 536 7.04 9.66 18.28
CA GLU A 536 8.44 10.07 18.11
C GLU A 536 9.41 8.87 18.13
N PRO A 537 10.61 9.02 17.54
CA PRO A 537 11.69 8.01 17.63
C PRO A 537 12.17 7.73 19.06
N ASP A 538 12.04 8.68 19.97
CA ASP A 538 12.43 8.55 21.38
C ASP A 538 11.28 8.09 22.29
N GLU A 539 10.05 7.96 21.77
CA GLU A 539 8.95 7.37 22.53
C GLU A 539 9.19 5.87 22.77
N PRO A 540 8.87 5.36 23.97
CA PRO A 540 8.95 3.93 24.25
C PRO A 540 8.04 3.16 23.29
N VAL A 541 8.65 2.30 22.48
CA VAL A 541 7.90 1.46 21.54
C VAL A 541 7.12 0.38 22.32
N PRO A 542 5.84 0.09 21.99
CA PRO A 542 5.06 -0.92 22.68
C PRO A 542 5.70 -2.29 22.51
N LEU A 543 5.58 -3.15 23.53
CA LEU A 543 6.10 -4.51 23.51
C LEU A 543 4.96 -5.53 23.39
N GLY A 544 5.26 -6.68 22.79
CA GLY A 544 4.32 -7.79 22.65
C GLY A 544 3.01 -7.40 21.96
N GLU A 545 1.89 -7.82 22.54
CA GLU A 545 0.55 -7.62 21.98
C GLU A 545 0.14 -6.13 21.85
N ALA A 546 0.74 -5.24 22.65
CA ALA A 546 0.46 -3.81 22.54
C ALA A 546 0.90 -3.20 21.19
N MET A 547 1.75 -3.92 20.44
CA MET A 547 2.15 -3.52 19.10
C MET A 547 1.15 -3.91 18.00
N LEU A 548 0.21 -4.84 18.28
CA LEU A 548 -0.74 -5.37 17.29
C LEU A 548 -1.52 -4.29 16.50
N PRO A 549 -2.04 -3.20 17.12
CA PRO A 549 -2.77 -2.17 16.39
C PRO A 549 -1.94 -1.43 15.33
N TYR A 550 -0.61 -1.51 15.43
CA TYR A 550 0.31 -0.84 14.53
C TYR A 550 0.84 -1.75 13.43
N PHE A 551 0.73 -3.08 13.54
CA PHE A 551 1.12 -3.96 12.43
C PHE A 551 0.18 -3.75 11.25
N THR A 552 0.76 -3.34 10.13
CA THR A 552 -0.01 -3.07 8.91
C THR A 552 0.39 -3.93 7.75
N LYS A 553 1.59 -4.52 7.77
CA LYS A 553 2.12 -5.31 6.66
C LYS A 553 2.34 -6.75 7.07
N VAL A 554 1.53 -7.61 6.48
CA VAL A 554 1.73 -9.06 6.45
C VAL A 554 2.59 -9.37 5.23
N ILE A 555 3.54 -10.30 5.38
CA ILE A 555 4.27 -10.84 4.23
C ILE A 555 3.71 -12.23 4.00
N GLY A 556 3.10 -12.46 2.85
CA GLY A 556 2.66 -13.79 2.43
C GLY A 556 3.44 -14.22 1.22
N TYR A 557 4.30 -15.22 1.33
CA TYR A 557 5.19 -15.64 0.26
C TYR A 557 4.48 -16.54 -0.77
N ASP A 558 3.75 -17.55 -0.31
CA ASP A 558 3.21 -18.61 -1.17
C ASP A 558 2.07 -18.12 -2.07
N ALA A 559 1.30 -17.14 -1.59
CA ALA A 559 0.23 -16.52 -2.36
C ALA A 559 0.77 -15.86 -3.65
N LEU A 560 2.00 -15.33 -3.65
CA LEU A 560 2.62 -14.80 -4.87
C LEU A 560 2.91 -15.91 -5.88
N ALA A 561 3.44 -17.05 -5.41
CA ALA A 561 3.69 -18.21 -6.26
C ALA A 561 2.38 -18.75 -6.87
N VAL A 562 1.28 -18.76 -6.11
CA VAL A 562 -0.06 -19.09 -6.61
C VAL A 562 -0.52 -18.15 -7.72
N VAL A 563 -0.40 -16.84 -7.52
CA VAL A 563 -0.73 -15.85 -8.57
C VAL A 563 0.15 -16.06 -9.80
N GLY A 564 1.44 -16.37 -9.60
CA GLY A 564 2.37 -16.76 -10.66
C GLY A 564 1.97 -18.02 -11.43
N ALA A 565 1.30 -18.96 -10.77
CA ALA A 565 0.82 -20.20 -11.39
C ALA A 565 -0.45 -20.02 -12.24
N ALA A 566 -1.08 -18.84 -12.21
CA ALA A 566 -2.29 -18.55 -12.98
C ALA A 566 -2.06 -18.43 -14.50
N GLY A 567 -0.80 -18.38 -14.96
CA GLY A 567 -0.41 -18.39 -16.38
C GLY A 567 0.17 -17.05 -16.87
N GLU A 568 0.98 -17.08 -17.92
CA GLU A 568 1.65 -15.87 -18.46
C GLU A 568 0.65 -14.83 -19.00
N ASP A 569 -0.43 -15.27 -19.66
CA ASP A 569 -1.48 -14.41 -20.18
C ASP A 569 -2.24 -13.68 -19.07
N PHE A 570 -2.38 -14.32 -17.91
CA PHE A 570 -2.90 -13.70 -16.70
C PHE A 570 -1.92 -12.62 -16.19
N LEU A 571 -0.64 -12.97 -16.02
CA LEU A 571 0.37 -12.05 -15.47
C LEU A 571 0.58 -10.82 -16.37
N GLU A 572 0.54 -11.01 -17.69
CA GLU A 572 0.62 -9.94 -18.68
C GLU A 572 -0.63 -9.05 -18.64
N HIS A 573 -1.83 -9.63 -18.52
CA HIS A 573 -3.07 -8.86 -18.51
C HIS A 573 -3.12 -7.84 -17.37
N PHE A 574 -2.65 -8.23 -16.19
CA PHE A 574 -2.57 -7.36 -15.02
C PHE A 574 -1.26 -6.58 -14.94
N GLY A 575 -0.30 -6.83 -15.84
CA GLY A 575 1.00 -6.16 -15.81
C GLY A 575 1.79 -6.40 -14.52
N ILE A 576 1.58 -7.56 -13.89
CA ILE A 576 2.19 -7.93 -12.59
C ILE A 576 3.70 -8.05 -12.73
N LEU A 577 4.20 -8.69 -13.80
CA LEU A 577 5.63 -8.81 -14.03
C LEU A 577 6.21 -7.56 -14.67
N LYS A 578 7.35 -7.10 -14.16
CA LYS A 578 8.11 -6.00 -14.77
C LYS A 578 9.44 -6.53 -15.32
N PRO A 579 9.94 -6.00 -16.44
CA PRO A 579 11.26 -6.35 -16.94
C PRO A 579 12.36 -6.02 -15.92
N LEU A 580 13.39 -6.86 -15.86
CA LEU A 580 14.61 -6.62 -15.08
C LEU A 580 15.37 -5.42 -15.66
N LYS A 581 15.71 -4.46 -14.80
CA LYS A 581 16.46 -3.25 -15.16
C LYS A 581 17.86 -3.23 -14.56
N LYS A 582 18.00 -3.69 -13.33
CA LYS A 582 19.27 -3.64 -12.56
C LYS A 582 19.98 -5.00 -12.55
N ARG A 583 19.21 -6.09 -12.69
CA ARG A 583 19.67 -7.47 -12.58
C ARG A 583 19.44 -8.28 -13.86
N GLN A 584 19.95 -7.76 -14.98
CA GLN A 584 19.88 -8.46 -16.27
C GLN A 584 20.66 -9.80 -16.26
N ASP A 585 21.60 -9.97 -15.33
CA ASP A 585 22.28 -11.24 -15.05
C ASP A 585 21.33 -12.37 -14.61
N ALA A 586 20.17 -12.02 -14.05
CA ALA A 586 19.14 -12.96 -13.62
C ALA A 586 18.09 -13.23 -14.71
N ASP A 587 18.19 -12.60 -15.89
CA ASP A 587 17.26 -12.84 -16.99
C ASP A 587 17.64 -14.12 -17.73
N HIS A 588 16.80 -15.15 -17.64
CA HIS A 588 17.03 -16.45 -18.25
C HIS A 588 15.78 -16.90 -19.03
N PRO A 589 15.92 -17.39 -20.27
CA PRO A 589 14.78 -17.70 -21.14
C PRO A 589 13.90 -18.84 -20.63
N LEU A 590 14.43 -19.70 -19.75
CA LEU A 590 13.72 -20.87 -19.23
C LEU A 590 13.42 -20.81 -17.72
N HIS A 591 14.23 -20.10 -16.96
CA HIS A 591 14.24 -20.16 -15.49
C HIS A 591 14.13 -18.75 -14.93
N ARG A 592 12.90 -18.28 -14.74
CA ARG A 592 12.64 -16.90 -14.32
C ARG A 592 12.79 -16.74 -12.82
N LEU A 593 13.37 -15.63 -12.38
CA LEU A 593 13.38 -15.23 -10.97
C LEU A 593 12.52 -13.98 -10.77
N VAL A 594 11.60 -14.01 -9.83
CA VAL A 594 10.78 -12.85 -9.44
C VAL A 594 11.15 -12.44 -8.02
N GLY A 595 11.68 -11.23 -7.88
CA GLY A 595 12.42 -10.78 -6.73
C GLY A 595 13.85 -11.29 -6.74
N VAL A 596 14.79 -10.55 -7.32
CA VAL A 596 16.21 -10.91 -7.32
C VAL A 596 16.89 -10.37 -6.05
N PRO A 597 17.43 -11.24 -5.17
CA PRO A 597 18.15 -10.80 -3.96
C PRO A 597 19.49 -10.15 -4.30
N SER A 598 19.94 -9.24 -3.43
CA SER A 598 21.29 -8.65 -3.54
C SER A 598 22.36 -9.74 -3.40
N MET A 599 23.35 -9.71 -4.29
CA MET A 599 24.44 -10.70 -4.35
C MET A 599 25.68 -10.05 -4.95
N ASP A 600 26.86 -10.32 -4.37
CA ASP A 600 28.17 -9.87 -4.90
C ASP A 600 28.25 -8.37 -5.26
N GLY A 601 27.62 -7.54 -4.41
CA GLY A 601 27.57 -6.07 -4.61
C GLY A 601 26.52 -5.59 -5.61
N LEU A 602 25.79 -6.51 -6.28
CA LEU A 602 24.65 -6.17 -7.12
C LEU A 602 23.42 -5.86 -6.26
N PRO A 603 22.60 -4.87 -6.66
CA PRO A 603 21.43 -4.48 -5.88
C PRO A 603 20.34 -5.56 -5.91
N GLU A 604 19.45 -5.51 -4.93
CA GLU A 604 18.18 -6.23 -5.02
C GLU A 604 17.24 -5.57 -6.05
N GLU A 605 16.38 -6.37 -6.67
CA GLU A 605 15.36 -5.90 -7.61
C GLU A 605 14.10 -6.75 -7.51
N ALA A 606 12.95 -6.14 -7.20
CA ALA A 606 11.70 -6.88 -7.03
C ALA A 606 11.09 -7.39 -8.35
N ASN A 607 11.31 -6.67 -9.46
CA ASN A 607 10.81 -6.96 -10.82
C ASN A 607 9.32 -7.36 -10.93
N LEU A 608 8.47 -6.79 -10.08
CA LEU A 608 7.01 -6.90 -10.14
C LEU A 608 6.30 -5.60 -9.78
N ASP A 609 5.01 -5.54 -10.11
CA ASP A 609 4.06 -4.57 -9.58
C ASP A 609 3.51 -5.06 -8.23
N GLY A 610 4.11 -4.56 -7.15
CA GLY A 610 3.77 -4.99 -5.80
C GLY A 610 2.32 -4.67 -5.42
N GLU A 611 1.83 -3.49 -5.81
CA GLU A 611 0.48 -3.01 -5.48
C GLU A 611 -0.58 -3.85 -6.17
N GLU A 612 -0.46 -4.08 -7.48
CA GLU A 612 -1.39 -4.94 -8.23
C GLU A 612 -1.37 -6.39 -7.71
N MET A 613 -0.19 -6.91 -7.37
CA MET A 613 -0.07 -8.22 -6.73
C MET A 613 -0.82 -8.26 -5.38
N GLY A 614 -0.72 -7.21 -4.58
CA GLY A 614 -1.44 -7.08 -3.30
C GLY A 614 -2.95 -7.06 -3.49
N VAL A 615 -3.45 -6.32 -4.50
CA VAL A 615 -4.87 -6.30 -4.89
C VAL A 615 -5.33 -7.69 -5.33
N ALA A 616 -4.56 -8.37 -6.18
CA ALA A 616 -4.87 -9.72 -6.64
C ALA A 616 -5.02 -10.70 -5.46
N ILE A 617 -4.06 -10.73 -4.54
CA ILE A 617 -4.10 -11.61 -3.37
C ILE A 617 -5.31 -11.27 -2.47
N SER A 618 -5.55 -9.98 -2.20
CA SER A 618 -6.69 -9.55 -1.39
C SER A 618 -8.03 -9.96 -2.01
N ALA A 619 -8.22 -9.70 -3.32
CA ALA A 619 -9.42 -10.04 -4.06
C ALA A 619 -9.69 -11.54 -4.08
N LEU A 620 -8.66 -12.36 -4.28
CA LEU A 620 -8.77 -13.83 -4.31
C LEU A 620 -9.07 -14.39 -2.92
N MET A 621 -8.38 -13.92 -1.88
CA MET A 621 -8.63 -14.35 -0.51
C MET A 621 -10.04 -13.99 -0.04
N LYS A 622 -10.48 -12.74 -0.23
CA LYS A 622 -11.86 -12.34 0.11
C LYS A 622 -12.88 -13.12 -0.69
N GLY A 623 -12.68 -13.23 -2.01
CA GLY A 623 -13.61 -13.96 -2.86
C GLY A 623 -13.71 -15.44 -2.52
N SER A 624 -12.63 -16.08 -2.07
CA SER A 624 -12.65 -17.48 -1.66
C SER A 624 -13.73 -17.77 -0.60
N ILE A 625 -13.88 -16.90 0.40
CA ILE A 625 -14.89 -17.01 1.47
C ILE A 625 -16.22 -16.43 1.01
N LEU A 626 -16.22 -15.21 0.45
CA LEU A 626 -17.44 -14.51 0.08
C LEU A 626 -18.24 -15.29 -0.96
N ALA A 627 -17.58 -15.85 -1.98
CA ALA A 627 -18.24 -16.65 -3.00
C ALA A 627 -18.85 -17.93 -2.41
N PHE A 628 -18.16 -18.58 -1.48
CA PHE A 628 -18.69 -19.76 -0.80
C PHE A 628 -19.92 -19.42 0.03
N GLN A 629 -19.84 -18.39 0.88
CA GLN A 629 -20.96 -17.93 1.71
C GLN A 629 -22.16 -17.42 0.89
N GLN A 630 -21.91 -16.90 -0.32
CA GLN A 630 -22.94 -16.41 -1.24
C GLN A 630 -23.46 -17.50 -2.20
N GLY A 631 -22.92 -18.72 -2.16
CA GLY A 631 -23.35 -19.84 -3.01
C GLY A 631 -23.02 -19.66 -4.50
N LEU A 632 -21.87 -19.06 -4.82
CA LEU A 632 -21.42 -18.73 -6.19
C LEU A 632 -20.51 -19.78 -6.86
#